data_AF-A0A957F279-F1
#
_entry.id   AF-A0A957F279-F1
#
_cell.length_a   1.000
_cell.length_b   1.000
_cell.length_c   1.000
_cell.angle_alpha   90.00
_cell.angle_beta   90.00
_cell.angle_gamma   90.00
#
_symmetry.space_group_name_H-M   'P 1'
#
loop_
_entity.id
_entity.type
_entity.pdbx_description
1 polymer ?
#
loop_
_entity_poly.entity_id
_entity_poly.type
_entity_poly.pdbx_seq_one_letter_code
_entity_poly.pdbx_strand_id
1 'polypeptide(L)'
;MPSARRRWQTRETSLPRALLCGLGNGALLGGAVASALSGYEQQLLPMPFNLLLFAFLGFALVSAGDGILTLLWQLLRFGLRRLKAERPLRLLNAIPQAHLGRLLAALLFVYGRRLFPDSFFQHIGLSPGAHPLLGAMILGGALVAVARMPARRRQPRLALLGAALLLNGLAAGWLLQRGTDDYLARPAPAPDVSPLSLANPGQPGGYEVASLTYGSGTDRQRREFGADADLTTPTVDGTAVYAGSPGLGGAVATWFWGFDYARLPLNGRVWHPQGDGLFPLVLIVHGNHSMTHFSDPGYAYLGEHLASRGMIVVSVDENFLNGYMLADGKGAEMPLRAWLLLKHLQQWRTWSETPGNPFYAQVDLDRVALIGHSRGGEAVTHAAALNERLTVPVTGVAQAGEFDFGIRGVVGIAPSDGQYQPNGRLLRLQDVSYLMLVGGHDADTHTAMALPTYNRVSFADNPAAFAAVAYLYRANHGQFNTVWADSDYGLIDSTLLNRRAYLSGAQQRQAALVVITAFLEAALNGQDGYRDLFRAPHAAAAWLPDDVLVTAYKDASFQAVDTSRRGGQPAHVDLAGTDVAASGFSTWQREQILLRDGESPQGNIALRLAWAAGAAPVYSLTLPPERLALTDADALTFALASALDEPRPLAVAVELETAVGVRVRLPLAPFGALQPPLPARILKADWVEPLFGFDKIQLQTPYERVLQTYVLPLAAFQAADPAFQPEQITAIRFLFEGAQGGDLYLDEIGFTSAAPGQP
;
A
#
# COMPACT_ATOMS: atom_id res chain seq x y z
N MET A 1 4.54 -78.10 22.29
CA MET A 1 5.61 -77.12 22.60
C MET A 1 6.52 -76.98 21.38
N PRO A 2 6.93 -75.77 20.96
CA PRO A 2 6.15 -74.62 20.54
C PRO A 2 6.14 -74.48 18.99
N SER A 3 4.98 -74.67 18.36
CA SER A 3 4.64 -74.08 17.06
C SER A 3 3.73 -72.89 17.32
N ALA A 4 4.33 -71.75 17.67
CA ALA A 4 3.60 -70.51 17.94
C ALA A 4 4.32 -69.32 17.29
N ARG A 5 3.90 -69.03 16.06
CA ARG A 5 3.63 -67.68 15.54
C ARG A 5 4.46 -66.54 16.17
N ARG A 6 5.64 -66.28 15.62
CA ARG A 6 6.05 -64.90 15.30
C ARG A 6 6.74 -64.93 13.94
N ARG A 7 5.92 -64.82 12.88
CA ARG A 7 6.32 -64.09 11.68
C ARG A 7 6.76 -62.72 12.18
N TRP A 8 8.05 -62.58 12.46
CA TRP A 8 8.67 -61.28 12.61
C TRP A 8 8.36 -60.54 11.32
N GLN A 9 7.49 -59.55 11.49
CA GLN A 9 7.16 -58.48 10.57
C GLN A 9 8.21 -58.39 9.46
N THR A 10 7.81 -58.78 8.25
CA THR A 10 8.55 -58.41 7.05
C THR A 10 8.90 -56.93 7.19
N ARG A 11 10.12 -56.55 6.81
CA ARG A 11 10.64 -55.16 6.93
C ARG A 11 9.68 -54.09 6.38
N GLU A 12 8.66 -54.48 5.63
CA GLU A 12 7.55 -53.69 5.08
C GLU A 12 6.42 -53.33 6.07
N THR A 13 6.44 -53.78 7.34
CA THR A 13 5.28 -53.65 8.26
C THR A 13 5.53 -52.91 9.59
N SER A 14 6.69 -52.27 9.79
CA SER A 14 6.92 -51.48 11.00
C SER A 14 6.24 -50.11 10.93
N LEU A 15 5.59 -49.68 12.03
CA LEU A 15 4.90 -48.39 12.12
C LEU A 15 5.81 -47.20 11.76
N PRO A 16 7.08 -47.11 12.24
CA PRO A 16 7.97 -46.00 11.90
C PRO A 16 8.27 -45.92 10.40
N ARG A 17 8.41 -47.07 9.73
CA ARG A 17 8.64 -47.12 8.29
C ARG A 17 7.39 -46.68 7.53
N ALA A 18 6.20 -47.16 7.93
CA ALA A 18 4.95 -46.75 7.31
C ALA A 18 4.70 -45.23 7.44
N LEU A 19 4.97 -44.67 8.62
CA LEU A 19 4.89 -43.23 8.87
C LEU A 19 5.84 -42.46 7.94
N LEU A 20 7.13 -42.82 7.90
CA LEU A 20 8.11 -42.12 7.07
C LEU A 20 7.81 -42.24 5.57
N CYS A 21 7.38 -43.42 5.10
CA CYS A 21 6.91 -43.61 3.72
C CYS A 21 5.70 -42.72 3.41
N GLY A 22 4.74 -42.65 4.33
CA GLY A 22 3.55 -41.82 4.21
C GLY A 22 3.86 -40.33 4.18
N LEU A 23 4.68 -39.85 5.11
CA LEU A 23 5.18 -38.47 5.15
C LEU A 23 5.89 -38.11 3.82
N GLY A 24 6.81 -38.95 3.34
CA GLY A 24 7.52 -38.68 2.08
C GLY A 24 6.63 -38.75 0.83
N ASN A 25 5.58 -39.57 0.81
CA ASN A 25 4.60 -39.57 -0.28
C ASN A 25 3.67 -38.34 -0.20
N GLY A 26 3.29 -37.93 0.99
CA GLY A 26 2.55 -36.71 1.24
C GLY A 26 3.35 -35.46 0.82
N ALA A 27 4.65 -35.43 1.08
CA ALA A 27 5.57 -34.39 0.61
C ALA A 27 5.62 -34.29 -0.92
N LEU A 28 5.68 -35.43 -1.62
CA LEU A 28 5.72 -35.48 -3.08
C LEU A 28 4.42 -34.97 -3.71
N LEU A 29 3.28 -35.50 -3.26
CA LEU A 29 1.98 -35.08 -3.76
C LEU A 29 1.68 -33.63 -3.38
N GLY A 30 2.00 -33.25 -2.14
CA GLY A 30 1.85 -31.89 -1.63
C GLY A 30 2.70 -30.88 -2.39
N GLY A 31 3.96 -31.21 -2.68
CA GLY A 31 4.83 -30.36 -3.49
C GLY A 31 4.29 -30.13 -4.89
N ALA A 32 3.75 -31.17 -5.53
CA ALA A 32 3.12 -31.06 -6.85
C ALA A 32 1.84 -30.19 -6.80
N VAL A 33 0.93 -30.42 -5.85
CA VAL A 33 -0.31 -29.66 -5.71
C VAL A 33 -0.06 -28.20 -5.33
N ALA A 34 0.80 -27.96 -4.34
CA ALA A 34 1.18 -26.60 -3.91
C ALA A 34 1.82 -25.79 -5.05
N SER A 35 2.68 -26.44 -5.84
CA SER A 35 3.30 -25.79 -7.00
C SER A 35 2.29 -25.55 -8.12
N ALA A 36 1.40 -26.51 -8.41
CA ALA A 36 0.32 -26.32 -9.38
C ALA A 36 -0.54 -25.11 -9.04
N LEU A 37 -0.94 -24.98 -7.76
CA LEU A 37 -1.68 -23.82 -7.26
C LEU A 37 -0.88 -22.54 -7.47
N SER A 38 0.40 -22.51 -7.10
CA SER A 38 1.26 -21.34 -7.35
C SER A 38 1.34 -20.99 -8.84
N GLY A 39 1.34 -22.01 -9.72
CA GLY A 39 1.30 -21.85 -11.17
C GLY A 39 -0.01 -21.26 -11.70
N TYR A 40 -1.11 -21.31 -10.95
CA TYR A 40 -2.37 -20.66 -11.36
C TYR A 40 -2.18 -19.14 -11.52
N GLU A 41 -1.38 -18.52 -10.66
CA GLU A 41 -1.17 -17.07 -10.62
C GLU A 41 -0.16 -16.56 -11.66
N GLN A 42 0.68 -17.43 -12.20
CA GLN A 42 1.82 -17.01 -13.01
C GLN A 42 1.44 -16.66 -14.45
N GLN A 43 0.35 -17.26 -14.98
CA GLN A 43 -0.22 -17.00 -16.31
C GLN A 43 0.77 -16.89 -17.50
N LEU A 44 1.93 -17.57 -17.46
CA LEU A 44 2.91 -17.58 -18.58
C LEU A 44 2.42 -18.28 -19.83
N LEU A 45 1.61 -19.32 -19.62
CA LEU A 45 1.08 -20.21 -20.64
C LEU A 45 -0.43 -20.34 -20.42
N PRO A 46 -1.19 -20.81 -21.42
CA PRO A 46 -2.58 -21.15 -21.21
C PRO A 46 -2.73 -22.08 -19.99
N MET A 47 -3.72 -21.78 -19.15
CA MET A 47 -3.85 -22.30 -17.79
C MET A 47 -3.57 -23.81 -17.60
N PRO A 48 -4.10 -24.75 -18.42
CA PRO A 48 -3.81 -26.17 -18.20
C PRO A 48 -2.33 -26.51 -18.35
N PHE A 49 -1.63 -25.89 -19.30
CA PHE A 49 -0.19 -26.09 -19.48
C PHE A 49 0.61 -25.46 -18.35
N ASN A 50 0.17 -24.30 -17.84
CA ASN A 50 0.82 -23.65 -16.72
C ASN A 50 0.70 -24.49 -15.44
N LEU A 51 -0.51 -24.97 -15.11
CA LEU A 51 -0.70 -25.86 -13.97
C LEU A 51 0.15 -27.13 -14.07
N LEU A 52 0.20 -27.76 -15.26
CA LEU A 52 1.00 -28.96 -15.49
C LEU A 52 2.51 -28.68 -15.35
N LEU A 53 3.00 -27.58 -15.91
CA LEU A 53 4.40 -27.17 -15.80
C LEU A 53 4.80 -27.01 -14.34
N PHE A 54 4.04 -26.23 -13.57
CA PHE A 54 4.38 -25.98 -12.17
C PHE A 54 4.17 -27.23 -11.29
N ALA A 55 3.14 -28.04 -11.54
CA ALA A 55 2.99 -29.34 -10.88
C ALA A 55 4.20 -30.24 -11.12
N PHE A 56 4.69 -30.28 -12.36
CA PHE A 56 5.87 -31.04 -12.73
C PHE A 56 7.13 -30.48 -12.06
N LEU A 57 7.34 -29.17 -12.04
CA LEU A 57 8.48 -28.55 -11.37
C LEU A 57 8.50 -28.87 -9.87
N GLY A 58 7.36 -28.76 -9.19
CA GLY A 58 7.22 -29.14 -7.78
C GLY A 58 7.50 -30.63 -7.54
N PHE A 59 6.93 -31.49 -8.38
CA PHE A 59 7.20 -32.93 -8.35
C PHE A 59 8.68 -33.24 -8.56
N ALA A 60 9.32 -32.62 -9.56
CA ALA A 60 10.72 -32.83 -9.91
C ALA A 60 11.64 -32.37 -8.78
N LEU A 61 11.38 -31.20 -8.18
CA LEU A 61 12.16 -30.67 -7.06
C LEU A 61 12.12 -31.62 -5.85
N VAL A 62 10.93 -32.07 -5.45
CA VAL A 62 10.80 -33.00 -4.30
C VAL A 62 11.39 -34.38 -4.64
N SER A 63 11.27 -34.82 -5.89
CA SER A 63 11.88 -36.07 -6.38
C SER A 63 13.40 -36.01 -6.45
N ALA A 64 14.00 -34.84 -6.71
CA ALA A 64 15.45 -34.67 -6.68
C ALA A 64 16.03 -35.01 -5.30
N GLY A 65 15.30 -34.70 -4.22
CA GLY A 65 15.67 -35.09 -2.86
C GLY A 65 15.79 -36.61 -2.67
N ASP A 66 14.90 -37.39 -3.28
CA ASP A 66 14.97 -38.86 -3.31
C ASP A 66 16.29 -39.32 -3.97
N GLY A 67 16.57 -38.79 -5.16
CA GLY A 67 17.77 -39.14 -5.93
C GLY A 67 19.06 -38.79 -5.20
N ILE A 68 19.17 -37.55 -4.69
CA ILE A 68 20.35 -37.06 -3.96
C ILE A 68 20.58 -37.89 -2.71
N LEU A 69 19.55 -38.09 -1.88
CA LEU A 69 19.74 -38.82 -0.63
C LEU A 69 20.00 -40.31 -0.88
N THR A 70 19.39 -40.90 -1.92
CA THR A 70 19.69 -42.28 -2.34
C THR A 70 21.15 -42.43 -2.77
N LEU A 71 21.70 -41.49 -3.54
CA LEU A 71 23.11 -41.50 -3.94
C LEU A 71 24.04 -41.39 -2.72
N LEU A 72 23.80 -40.42 -1.84
CA LEU A 72 24.57 -40.27 -0.59
C LEU A 72 24.51 -41.55 0.26
N TRP A 73 23.34 -42.19 0.33
CA TRP A 73 23.18 -43.47 1.02
C TRP A 73 24.02 -44.58 0.40
N GLN A 74 24.11 -44.64 -0.92
CA GLN A 74 24.93 -45.62 -1.63
C GLN A 74 26.42 -45.42 -1.35
N LEU A 75 26.89 -44.17 -1.35
CA LEU A 75 28.28 -43.81 -1.00
C LEU A 75 28.60 -44.19 0.46
N LEU A 76 27.69 -43.87 1.39
CA LEU A 76 27.86 -44.22 2.80
C LEU A 76 27.83 -45.74 3.01
N ARG A 77 26.94 -46.47 2.33
CA ARG A 77 26.92 -47.94 2.34
C ARG A 77 28.24 -48.52 1.84
N PHE A 78 28.80 -47.95 0.77
CA PHE A 78 30.09 -48.36 0.24
C PHE A 78 31.20 -48.17 1.28
N GLY A 79 31.27 -47.00 1.91
CA GLY A 79 32.23 -46.72 2.99
C GLY A 79 32.08 -47.64 4.20
N LEU A 80 30.87 -47.81 4.73
CA LEU A 80 30.61 -48.68 5.89
C LEU A 80 30.92 -50.15 5.61
N ARG A 81 30.68 -50.63 4.37
CA ARG A 81 31.06 -51.98 3.94
C ARG A 81 32.59 -52.14 3.93
N ARG A 82 33.33 -51.13 3.43
CA ARG A 82 34.80 -51.13 3.46
C ARG A 82 35.35 -51.14 4.88
N LEU A 83 34.69 -50.45 5.80
CA LEU A 83 35.05 -50.40 7.23
C LEU A 83 34.54 -51.60 8.05
N LYS A 84 33.85 -52.58 7.43
CA LYS A 84 33.22 -53.74 8.10
C LYS A 84 32.29 -53.35 9.27
N ALA A 85 31.68 -52.17 9.21
CA ALA A 85 30.82 -51.64 10.27
C ALA A 85 29.36 -52.17 10.14
N GLU A 86 29.14 -53.44 10.51
CA GLU A 86 27.86 -54.12 10.28
C GLU A 86 26.66 -53.56 11.06
N ARG A 87 26.89 -53.07 12.28
CA ARG A 87 25.82 -52.46 13.10
C ARG A 87 25.33 -51.15 12.48
N PRO A 88 26.19 -50.16 12.18
CA PRO A 88 25.81 -48.97 11.40
C PRO A 88 25.15 -49.30 10.07
N LEU A 89 25.69 -50.27 9.32
CA LEU A 89 25.13 -50.67 8.03
C LEU A 89 23.70 -51.22 8.14
N ARG A 90 23.40 -52.01 9.18
CA ARG A 90 22.04 -52.51 9.45
C ARG A 90 21.06 -51.38 9.80
N LEU A 91 21.49 -50.43 10.63
CA LEU A 91 20.68 -49.26 10.98
C LEU A 91 20.41 -48.39 9.75
N LEU A 92 21.45 -48.11 8.96
CA LEU A 92 21.35 -47.34 7.72
C LEU A 92 20.38 -47.96 6.72
N ASN A 93 20.36 -49.28 6.60
CA ASN A 93 19.46 -50.01 5.70
C ASN A 93 17.99 -50.08 6.16
N ALA A 94 17.71 -49.76 7.43
CA ALA A 94 16.35 -49.74 7.95
C ALA A 94 15.60 -48.44 7.58
N ILE A 95 16.34 -47.38 7.25
CA ILE A 95 15.79 -46.07 6.92
C ILE A 95 15.37 -46.06 5.44
N PRO A 96 14.10 -45.73 5.12
CA PRO A 96 13.63 -45.55 3.75
C PRO A 96 14.15 -44.22 3.18
N GLN A 97 15.40 -44.22 2.72
CA GLN A 97 16.14 -42.99 2.37
C GLN A 97 15.45 -42.14 1.29
N ALA A 98 14.79 -42.77 0.31
CA ALA A 98 14.01 -42.06 -0.71
C ALA A 98 12.97 -41.10 -0.11
N HIS A 99 12.24 -41.56 0.90
CA HIS A 99 11.18 -40.78 1.55
C HIS A 99 11.73 -39.74 2.51
N LEU A 100 12.86 -40.03 3.17
CA LEU A 100 13.58 -39.02 3.95
C LEU A 100 14.10 -37.90 3.04
N GLY A 101 14.60 -38.24 1.85
CA GLY A 101 15.06 -37.27 0.85
C GLY A 101 13.95 -36.34 0.38
N ARG A 102 12.75 -36.89 0.13
CA ARG A 102 11.55 -36.09 -0.20
C ARG A 102 11.17 -35.12 0.91
N LEU A 103 11.26 -35.53 2.18
CA LEU A 103 10.98 -34.65 3.31
C LEU A 103 12.00 -33.53 3.45
N LEU A 104 13.29 -33.84 3.29
CA LEU A 104 14.34 -32.83 3.27
C LEU A 104 14.15 -31.85 2.11
N ALA A 105 13.80 -32.34 0.92
CA ALA A 105 13.51 -31.48 -0.22
C ALA A 105 12.27 -30.60 0.02
N ALA A 106 11.19 -31.13 0.60
CA ALA A 106 10.02 -30.33 0.96
C ALA A 106 10.35 -29.27 2.03
N LEU A 107 11.20 -29.62 3.02
CA LEU A 107 11.69 -28.66 4.01
C LEU A 107 12.51 -27.54 3.35
N LEU A 108 13.40 -27.88 2.41
CA LEU A 108 14.16 -26.91 1.64
C LEU A 108 13.29 -26.11 0.67
N PHE A 109 12.19 -26.67 0.20
CA PHE A 109 11.25 -25.96 -0.67
C PHE A 109 10.49 -24.87 0.10
N VAL A 110 10.24 -25.08 1.39
CA VAL A 110 9.59 -24.13 2.31
C VAL A 110 10.61 -23.13 2.88
N TYR A 111 11.72 -23.62 3.42
CA TYR A 111 12.67 -22.83 4.21
C TYR A 111 13.99 -22.52 3.49
N GLY A 112 14.24 -23.09 2.32
CA GLY A 112 15.52 -22.96 1.62
C GLY A 112 15.85 -21.52 1.30
N ARG A 113 14.86 -20.68 0.98
CA ARG A 113 15.07 -19.25 0.72
C ARG A 113 15.56 -18.50 1.96
N ARG A 114 15.09 -18.88 3.15
CA ARG A 114 15.55 -18.32 4.42
C ARG A 114 16.92 -18.88 4.84
N LEU A 115 17.13 -20.19 4.64
CA LEU A 115 18.36 -20.87 5.05
C LEU A 115 19.55 -20.58 4.12
N PHE A 116 19.28 -20.32 2.84
CA PHE A 116 20.28 -20.14 1.79
C PHE A 116 19.89 -18.99 0.84
N PRO A 117 19.82 -17.73 1.33
CA PRO A 117 19.33 -16.58 0.58
C PRO A 117 20.15 -16.26 -0.67
N ASP A 118 21.45 -16.56 -0.68
CA ASP A 118 22.35 -16.31 -1.81
C ASP A 118 22.47 -17.50 -2.78
N SER A 119 21.57 -18.48 -2.66
CA SER A 119 21.59 -19.70 -3.47
C SER A 119 20.46 -19.73 -4.50
N PHE A 120 20.35 -20.85 -5.23
CA PHE A 120 19.21 -21.08 -6.12
C PHE A 120 17.86 -21.09 -5.40
N PHE A 121 17.82 -21.34 -4.08
CA PHE A 121 16.57 -21.35 -3.31
C PHE A 121 15.86 -20.00 -3.24
N GLN A 122 16.57 -18.90 -3.51
CA GLN A 122 15.94 -17.57 -3.63
C GLN A 122 14.93 -17.49 -4.77
N HIS A 123 15.01 -18.43 -5.72
CA HIS A 123 14.28 -18.44 -6.99
C HIS A 123 13.25 -19.57 -7.11
N ILE A 124 13.24 -20.55 -6.20
CA ILE A 124 12.46 -21.79 -6.33
C ILE A 124 11.68 -22.17 -5.06
N GLY A 125 11.17 -21.17 -4.32
CA GLY A 125 10.38 -21.40 -3.09
C GLY A 125 8.88 -21.55 -3.36
N LEU A 126 8.17 -22.22 -2.45
CA LEU A 126 6.69 -22.20 -2.44
C LEU A 126 6.16 -20.91 -1.82
N SER A 127 5.06 -20.41 -2.38
CA SER A 127 4.22 -19.39 -1.77
C SER A 127 3.85 -19.76 -0.31
N PRO A 128 4.02 -18.84 0.66
CA PRO A 128 3.66 -19.06 2.07
C PRO A 128 2.25 -19.62 2.31
N GLY A 129 1.26 -19.16 1.56
CA GLY A 129 -0.13 -19.63 1.63
C GLY A 129 -0.28 -21.09 1.24
N ALA A 130 0.70 -21.66 0.52
CA ALA A 130 0.74 -23.07 0.18
C ALA A 130 1.36 -23.96 1.28
N HIS A 131 2.07 -23.38 2.26
CA HIS A 131 2.75 -24.14 3.32
C HIS A 131 1.77 -24.94 4.22
N PRO A 132 0.63 -24.37 4.68
CA PRO A 132 -0.34 -25.11 5.48
C PRO A 132 -0.93 -26.33 4.74
N LEU A 133 -1.16 -26.21 3.43
CA LEU A 133 -1.62 -27.32 2.59
C LEU A 133 -0.56 -28.41 2.48
N LEU A 134 0.69 -28.02 2.21
CA LEU A 134 1.81 -28.97 2.15
C LEU A 134 1.96 -29.73 3.48
N GLY A 135 1.91 -29.03 4.61
CA GLY A 135 1.96 -29.62 5.95
C GLY A 135 0.82 -30.62 6.20
N ALA A 136 -0.41 -30.23 5.88
CA ALA A 136 -1.59 -31.09 6.00
C ALA A 136 -1.51 -32.34 5.10
N MET A 137 -0.95 -32.22 3.89
CA MET A 137 -0.77 -33.33 2.97
C MET A 137 0.35 -34.29 3.41
N ILE A 138 1.44 -33.77 3.98
CA ILE A 138 2.51 -34.57 4.59
C ILE A 138 1.93 -35.43 5.73
N LEU A 139 1.23 -34.80 6.67
CA LEU A 139 0.60 -35.50 7.80
C LEU A 139 -0.51 -36.46 7.35
N GLY A 140 -1.34 -36.04 6.39
CA GLY A 140 -2.37 -36.87 5.78
C GLY A 140 -1.79 -38.12 5.11
N GLY A 141 -0.65 -37.98 4.42
CA GLY A 141 0.09 -39.09 3.83
C GLY A 141 0.53 -40.13 4.87
N ALA A 142 0.97 -39.68 6.05
CA ALA A 142 1.30 -40.56 7.17
C ALA A 142 0.07 -41.34 7.66
N LEU A 143 -1.08 -40.67 7.85
CA LEU A 143 -2.34 -41.31 8.25
C LEU A 143 -2.80 -42.36 7.23
N VAL A 144 -2.73 -42.03 5.94
CA VAL A 144 -3.08 -42.94 4.84
C VAL A 144 -2.16 -44.16 4.81
N ALA A 145 -0.85 -43.97 4.97
CA ALA A 145 0.11 -45.07 4.98
C ALA A 145 -0.14 -46.03 6.17
N VAL A 146 -0.43 -45.47 7.34
CA VAL A 146 -0.78 -46.25 8.53
C VAL A 146 -2.13 -46.98 8.35
N ALA A 147 -3.11 -46.37 7.68
CA ALA A 147 -4.40 -47.00 7.37
C ALA A 147 -4.25 -48.21 6.44
N ARG A 148 -3.29 -48.15 5.50
CA ARG A 148 -3.01 -49.22 4.53
C ARG A 148 -2.23 -50.41 5.12
N MET A 149 -1.82 -50.36 6.38
CA MET A 149 -1.11 -51.49 7.01
C MET A 149 -1.99 -52.77 7.07
N PRO A 150 -1.44 -53.95 6.75
CA PRO A 150 -2.19 -55.19 6.54
C PRO A 150 -2.89 -55.76 7.79
N ALA A 151 -2.62 -55.24 9.00
CA ALA A 151 -3.15 -55.76 10.27
C ALA A 151 -4.29 -54.94 10.92
N ARG A 152 -4.81 -53.88 10.28
CA ARG A 152 -5.87 -53.03 10.86
C ARG A 152 -7.28 -53.51 10.51
N ARG A 153 -8.19 -53.49 11.50
CA ARG A 153 -9.64 -53.71 11.30
C ARG A 153 -10.26 -52.59 10.45
N ARG A 154 -11.43 -52.81 9.85
CA ARG A 154 -12.11 -51.84 8.96
C ARG A 154 -12.33 -50.47 9.61
N GLN A 155 -12.83 -50.44 10.86
CA GLN A 155 -13.14 -49.21 11.60
C GLN A 155 -11.92 -48.28 11.79
N PRO A 156 -10.77 -48.70 12.37
CA PRO A 156 -9.62 -47.82 12.53
C PRO A 156 -8.96 -47.42 11.21
N ARG A 157 -9.17 -48.16 10.11
CA ARG A 157 -8.76 -47.72 8.77
C ARG A 157 -9.61 -46.54 8.30
N LEU A 158 -10.94 -46.67 8.38
CA LEU A 158 -11.86 -45.60 7.99
C LEU A 158 -11.66 -44.35 8.87
N ALA A 159 -11.43 -44.52 10.17
CA ALA A 159 -11.13 -43.40 11.07
C ALA A 159 -9.86 -42.64 10.66
N LEU A 160 -8.78 -43.33 10.29
CA LEU A 160 -7.56 -42.67 9.81
C LEU A 160 -7.72 -41.97 8.46
N LEU A 161 -8.45 -42.59 7.53
CA LEU A 161 -8.73 -41.97 6.23
C LEU A 161 -9.65 -40.74 6.41
N GLY A 162 -10.66 -40.84 7.28
CA GLY A 162 -11.51 -39.73 7.67
C GLY A 162 -10.72 -38.60 8.36
N ALA A 163 -9.79 -38.94 9.25
CA ALA A 163 -8.91 -37.96 9.88
C ALA A 163 -7.98 -37.27 8.87
N ALA A 164 -7.44 -38.01 7.88
CA ALA A 164 -6.64 -37.42 6.81
C ALA A 164 -7.48 -36.45 5.95
N LEU A 165 -8.70 -36.83 5.58
CA LEU A 165 -9.61 -35.97 4.85
C LEU A 165 -9.99 -34.73 5.65
N LEU A 166 -10.35 -34.89 6.93
CA LEU A 166 -10.70 -33.79 7.83
C LEU A 166 -9.52 -32.83 8.00
N LEU A 167 -8.29 -33.33 8.20
CA LEU A 167 -7.11 -32.48 8.34
C LEU A 167 -6.88 -31.59 7.11
N ASN A 168 -6.97 -32.17 5.91
CA ASN A 168 -6.83 -31.40 4.67
C ASN A 168 -8.01 -30.45 4.46
N GLY A 169 -9.23 -30.86 4.82
CA GLY A 169 -10.42 -30.02 4.77
C GLY A 169 -10.37 -28.84 5.74
N LEU A 170 -9.82 -29.03 6.95
CA LEU A 170 -9.61 -27.96 7.92
C LEU A 170 -8.53 -26.99 7.47
N ALA A 171 -7.42 -27.48 6.90
CA ALA A 171 -6.38 -26.62 6.34
C ALA A 171 -6.93 -25.77 5.19
N ALA A 172 -7.67 -26.38 4.25
CA ALA A 172 -8.32 -25.65 3.17
C ALA A 172 -9.40 -24.68 3.70
N GLY A 173 -10.24 -25.11 4.64
CA GLY A 173 -11.27 -24.26 5.26
C GLY A 173 -10.69 -23.05 5.98
N TRP A 174 -9.56 -23.21 6.69
CA TRP A 174 -8.84 -22.13 7.35
C TRP A 174 -8.21 -21.15 6.35
N LEU A 175 -7.73 -21.62 5.20
CA LEU A 175 -7.26 -20.74 4.10
C LEU A 175 -8.43 -19.96 3.47
N LEU A 176 -9.59 -20.60 3.30
CA LEU A 176 -10.77 -19.95 2.72
C LEU A 176 -11.47 -18.98 3.67
N GLN A 177 -11.27 -19.11 4.99
CA GLN A 177 -11.79 -18.16 5.98
C GLN A 177 -11.12 -16.78 5.81
N ARG A 178 -11.93 -15.71 5.77
CA ARG A 178 -11.45 -14.33 5.53
C ARG A 178 -10.85 -13.63 6.76
N GLY A 179 -10.93 -14.21 7.96
CA GLY A 179 -10.40 -13.61 9.21
C GLY A 179 -11.48 -13.03 10.14
N THR A 180 -11.17 -11.95 10.89
CA THR A 180 -12.04 -11.31 11.90
C THR A 180 -12.06 -9.78 11.77
N ASP A 181 -13.08 -9.12 12.35
CA ASP A 181 -13.32 -7.68 12.29
C ASP A 181 -13.78 -7.08 13.63
N ASP A 182 -13.71 -7.87 14.71
CA ASP A 182 -14.17 -7.54 16.05
C ASP A 182 -13.35 -6.44 16.76
N TYR A 183 -12.10 -6.25 16.32
CA TYR A 183 -11.17 -5.26 16.85
C TYR A 183 -11.34 -3.87 16.24
N LEU A 184 -12.14 -3.73 15.18
CA LEU A 184 -12.24 -2.48 14.43
C LEU A 184 -12.78 -1.37 15.32
N ALA A 185 -12.09 -0.22 15.28
CA ALA A 185 -12.60 1.00 15.87
C ALA A 185 -13.91 1.41 15.18
N ARG A 186 -14.87 1.90 15.96
CA ARG A 186 -16.10 2.47 15.43
C ARG A 186 -15.91 3.98 15.22
N PRO A 187 -16.47 4.55 14.15
CA PRO A 187 -16.50 6.00 13.99
C PRO A 187 -17.13 6.65 15.23
N ALA A 188 -16.58 7.79 15.65
CA ALA A 188 -17.29 8.63 16.61
C ALA A 188 -18.64 9.05 15.99
N PRO A 189 -19.73 9.15 16.78
CA PRO A 189 -20.99 9.67 16.27
C PRO A 189 -20.74 11.01 15.58
N ALA A 190 -21.21 11.15 14.34
CA ALA A 190 -21.11 12.42 13.62
C ALA A 190 -21.86 13.48 14.44
N PRO A 191 -21.23 14.63 14.77
CA PRO A 191 -21.98 15.76 15.29
C PRO A 191 -23.04 16.18 14.27
N ASP A 192 -24.02 16.97 14.71
CA ASP A 192 -24.92 17.67 13.78
C ASP A 192 -24.08 18.74 13.06
N VAL A 193 -23.49 18.36 11.91
CA VAL A 193 -22.62 19.24 11.11
C VAL A 193 -23.29 19.59 9.81
N SER A 194 -23.22 20.87 9.45
CA SER A 194 -23.61 21.37 8.13
C SER A 194 -22.85 20.62 7.03
N PRO A 195 -23.55 19.93 6.11
CA PRO A 195 -22.89 19.28 4.99
C PRO A 195 -22.27 20.32 4.06
N LEU A 196 -21.25 19.91 3.30
CA LEU A 196 -20.68 20.75 2.25
C LEU A 196 -21.76 21.14 1.24
N SER A 197 -21.80 22.43 0.87
CA SER A 197 -22.78 23.02 -0.06
C SER A 197 -22.49 22.71 -1.54
N LEU A 198 -21.49 21.88 -1.82
CA LEU A 198 -21.08 21.49 -3.16
C LEU A 198 -21.75 20.19 -3.62
N ALA A 199 -21.77 19.99 -4.93
CA ALA A 199 -22.18 18.70 -5.50
C ALA A 199 -21.16 17.62 -5.14
N ASN A 200 -21.65 16.42 -4.79
CA ASN A 200 -20.80 15.26 -4.50
C ASN A 200 -19.86 14.99 -5.71
N PRO A 201 -18.53 15.14 -5.55
CA PRO A 201 -17.58 14.97 -6.64
C PRO A 201 -17.44 13.50 -7.06
N GLY A 202 -17.89 12.55 -6.25
CA GLY A 202 -17.98 11.14 -6.59
C GLY A 202 -19.17 10.77 -7.48
N GLN A 203 -20.00 11.73 -7.91
CA GLN A 203 -21.04 11.50 -8.92
C GLN A 203 -20.51 11.77 -10.34
N PRO A 204 -21.00 11.06 -11.37
CA PRO A 204 -20.64 11.35 -12.75
C PRO A 204 -20.88 12.81 -13.13
N GLY A 205 -20.07 13.34 -14.03
CA GLY A 205 -20.25 14.69 -14.57
C GLY A 205 -21.22 14.72 -15.75
N GLY A 206 -21.27 15.87 -16.44
CA GLY A 206 -22.22 16.12 -17.53
C GLY A 206 -21.75 15.73 -18.93
N TYR A 207 -20.48 15.34 -19.10
CA TYR A 207 -19.95 14.99 -20.42
C TYR A 207 -20.25 13.53 -20.78
N GLU A 208 -20.62 13.29 -22.03
CA GLU A 208 -20.57 11.95 -22.60
C GLU A 208 -19.11 11.53 -22.75
N VAL A 209 -18.80 10.26 -22.46
CA VAL A 209 -17.43 9.75 -22.47
C VAL A 209 -17.21 8.89 -23.70
N ALA A 210 -16.15 9.16 -24.44
CA ALA A 210 -15.59 8.27 -25.46
C ALA A 210 -14.30 7.64 -24.95
N SER A 211 -13.93 6.49 -25.52
CA SER A 211 -12.71 5.78 -25.18
C SER A 211 -11.98 5.29 -26.42
N LEU A 212 -10.66 5.21 -26.32
CA LEU A 212 -9.77 4.65 -27.34
C LEU A 212 -8.51 4.10 -26.69
N THR A 213 -7.71 3.36 -27.45
CA THR A 213 -6.37 2.93 -27.03
C THR A 213 -5.30 3.41 -28.01
N TYR A 214 -4.10 3.65 -27.47
CA TYR A 214 -2.92 3.90 -28.28
C TYR A 214 -1.79 2.98 -27.87
N GLY A 215 -0.94 2.62 -28.83
CA GLY A 215 0.20 1.76 -28.56
C GLY A 215 1.13 1.55 -29.75
N SER A 216 2.09 0.66 -29.57
CA SER A 216 3.14 0.38 -30.56
C SER A 216 2.65 -0.20 -31.90
N GLY A 217 1.41 -0.71 -31.96
CA GLY A 217 0.89 -1.44 -33.12
C GLY A 217 1.41 -2.88 -33.24
N THR A 218 2.30 -3.31 -32.32
CA THR A 218 2.98 -4.61 -32.39
C THR A 218 3.02 -5.39 -31.07
N ASP A 219 2.24 -4.97 -30.06
CA ASP A 219 2.13 -5.65 -28.77
C ASP A 219 1.65 -7.11 -28.97
N ARG A 220 2.42 -8.07 -28.42
CA ARG A 220 2.17 -9.51 -28.58
C ARG A 220 1.07 -10.03 -27.67
N GLN A 221 0.89 -9.40 -26.52
CA GLN A 221 0.04 -9.90 -25.44
C GLN A 221 -1.34 -9.25 -25.47
N ARG A 222 -1.43 -8.01 -25.97
CA ARG A 222 -2.64 -7.19 -25.94
C ARG A 222 -2.89 -6.56 -27.29
N ARG A 223 -3.95 -7.00 -27.95
CA ARG A 223 -4.27 -6.58 -29.31
C ARG A 223 -4.67 -5.10 -29.37
N GLU A 224 -5.26 -4.57 -28.31
CA GLU A 224 -5.64 -3.16 -28.17
C GLU A 224 -4.45 -2.18 -28.18
N PHE A 225 -3.22 -2.65 -27.96
CA PHE A 225 -1.99 -1.88 -28.14
C PHE A 225 -1.17 -2.37 -29.35
N GLY A 226 -1.67 -3.42 -30.01
CA GLY A 226 -1.13 -4.07 -31.18
C GLY A 226 -1.98 -3.77 -32.41
N ALA A 227 -2.45 -4.82 -33.08
CA ALA A 227 -3.20 -4.71 -34.34
C ALA A 227 -4.54 -3.94 -34.25
N ASP A 228 -5.13 -3.84 -33.05
CA ASP A 228 -6.42 -3.20 -32.82
C ASP A 228 -6.26 -1.82 -32.14
N ALA A 229 -5.05 -1.23 -32.10
CA ALA A 229 -4.84 0.10 -31.53
C ALA A 229 -5.46 1.20 -32.39
N ASP A 230 -6.22 2.12 -31.79
CA ASP A 230 -6.86 3.24 -32.50
C ASP A 230 -5.84 4.28 -32.97
N LEU A 231 -4.81 4.53 -32.16
CA LEU A 231 -3.67 5.38 -32.49
C LEU A 231 -2.35 4.62 -32.32
N THR A 232 -1.45 4.77 -33.29
CA THR A 232 -0.10 4.18 -33.20
C THR A 232 0.92 5.19 -32.69
N THR A 233 1.80 4.76 -31.79
CA THR A 233 2.89 5.57 -31.24
C THR A 233 4.26 5.00 -31.61
N PRO A 234 5.31 5.84 -31.68
CA PRO A 234 6.68 5.33 -31.74
C PRO A 234 7.08 4.63 -30.43
N THR A 235 8.16 3.85 -30.49
CA THR A 235 8.84 3.31 -29.30
C THR A 235 9.95 4.25 -28.84
N VAL A 236 10.34 4.17 -27.57
CA VAL A 236 11.44 4.94 -26.99
C VAL A 236 12.56 4.02 -26.47
N ASP A 237 13.81 4.48 -26.55
CA ASP A 237 14.97 3.77 -26.01
C ASP A 237 15.24 4.21 -24.56
N GLY A 238 14.91 3.34 -23.61
CA GLY A 238 15.12 3.56 -22.18
C GLY A 238 16.40 2.91 -21.64
N THR A 239 17.23 2.29 -22.48
CA THR A 239 18.35 1.44 -22.05
C THR A 239 19.36 2.18 -21.18
N ALA A 240 19.60 3.47 -21.47
CA ALA A 240 20.51 4.30 -20.69
C ALA A 240 19.94 4.74 -19.32
N VAL A 241 18.62 4.65 -19.13
CA VAL A 241 17.95 4.91 -17.85
C VAL A 241 17.88 3.63 -17.03
N TYR A 242 17.40 2.54 -17.63
CA TYR A 242 17.33 1.22 -17.02
C TYR A 242 17.34 0.12 -18.09
N ALA A 243 18.29 -0.82 -18.00
CA ALA A 243 18.52 -1.86 -19.02
C ALA A 243 17.78 -3.19 -18.73
N GLY A 244 16.92 -3.24 -17.72
CA GLY A 244 16.21 -4.46 -17.31
C GLY A 244 16.99 -5.37 -16.36
N SER A 245 16.33 -6.46 -15.94
CA SER A 245 16.93 -7.49 -15.09
C SER A 245 17.84 -8.42 -15.90
N PRO A 246 19.05 -8.76 -15.44
CA PRO A 246 19.93 -9.68 -16.16
C PRO A 246 19.47 -11.15 -16.06
N GLY A 247 20.08 -12.01 -16.88
CA GLY A 247 19.92 -13.47 -16.78
C GLY A 247 18.57 -14.02 -17.27
N LEU A 248 18.19 -15.18 -16.73
CA LEU A 248 17.01 -15.92 -17.19
C LEU A 248 15.71 -15.12 -17.01
N GLY A 249 15.59 -14.33 -15.93
CA GLY A 249 14.42 -13.48 -15.70
C GLY A 249 14.20 -12.46 -16.81
N GLY A 250 15.25 -11.70 -17.18
CA GLY A 250 15.18 -10.75 -18.29
C GLY A 250 14.92 -11.40 -19.65
N ALA A 251 15.49 -12.59 -19.89
CA ALA A 251 15.24 -13.34 -21.12
C ALA A 251 13.77 -13.79 -21.23
N VAL A 252 13.17 -14.24 -20.13
CA VAL A 252 11.74 -14.60 -20.08
C VAL A 252 10.86 -13.38 -20.29
N ALA A 253 11.16 -12.25 -19.64
CA ALA A 253 10.42 -11.00 -19.83
C ALA A 253 10.47 -10.53 -21.30
N THR A 254 11.66 -10.53 -21.91
CA THR A 254 11.85 -10.15 -23.33
C THR A 254 11.10 -11.10 -24.27
N TRP A 255 11.11 -12.41 -24.01
CA TRP A 255 10.35 -13.39 -24.79
C TRP A 255 8.84 -13.14 -24.69
N PHE A 256 8.34 -12.92 -23.47
CA PHE A 256 6.93 -12.68 -23.18
C PHE A 256 6.44 -11.40 -23.87
N TRP A 257 7.11 -10.27 -23.65
CA TRP A 257 6.71 -8.98 -24.23
C TRP A 257 7.00 -8.87 -25.72
N GLY A 258 8.05 -9.53 -26.21
CA GLY A 258 8.50 -9.46 -27.60
C GLY A 258 9.38 -8.26 -27.95
N PHE A 259 9.76 -7.46 -26.95
CA PHE A 259 10.65 -6.31 -27.07
C PHE A 259 11.59 -6.23 -25.85
N ASP A 260 12.63 -5.43 -26.00
CA ASP A 260 13.62 -5.09 -24.98
C ASP A 260 13.55 -3.59 -24.63
N TYR A 261 14.40 -3.16 -23.69
CA TYR A 261 14.42 -1.78 -23.18
C TYR A 261 14.88 -0.73 -24.21
N ALA A 262 15.36 -1.15 -25.37
CA ALA A 262 15.68 -0.26 -26.50
C ALA A 262 14.45 0.14 -27.32
N ARG A 263 13.31 -0.55 -27.15
CA ARG A 263 12.08 -0.35 -27.91
C ARG A 263 10.87 -0.40 -27.00
N LEU A 264 10.89 0.41 -25.95
CA LEU A 264 9.78 0.50 -25.00
C LEU A 264 8.56 1.14 -25.68
N PRO A 265 7.37 0.51 -25.60
CA PRO A 265 6.17 1.06 -26.19
C PRO A 265 5.61 2.19 -25.33
N LEU A 266 4.96 3.17 -25.98
CA LEU A 266 4.10 4.15 -25.30
C LEU A 266 2.66 3.66 -25.42
N ASN A 267 2.22 2.82 -24.49
CA ASN A 267 0.87 2.26 -24.49
C ASN A 267 -0.04 2.97 -23.49
N GLY A 268 -1.31 3.18 -23.84
CA GLY A 268 -2.28 3.75 -22.90
C GLY A 268 -3.73 3.59 -23.33
N ARG A 269 -4.61 3.46 -22.33
CA ARG A 269 -6.07 3.49 -22.51
C ARG A 269 -6.58 4.88 -22.17
N VAL A 270 -7.42 5.42 -23.03
CA VAL A 270 -7.91 6.80 -22.92
C VAL A 270 -9.41 6.81 -22.69
N TRP A 271 -9.85 7.64 -21.77
CA TRP A 271 -11.23 8.09 -21.64
C TRP A 271 -11.24 9.60 -21.76
N HIS A 272 -12.09 10.15 -22.61
CA HIS A 272 -12.14 11.58 -22.82
C HIS A 272 -13.58 12.09 -22.96
N PRO A 273 -13.85 13.33 -22.53
CA PRO A 273 -15.14 13.97 -22.78
C PRO A 273 -15.37 14.16 -24.28
N GLN A 274 -16.62 13.98 -24.71
CA GLN A 274 -17.09 14.43 -26.01
C GLN A 274 -17.58 15.88 -25.90
N GLY A 275 -17.12 16.75 -26.80
CA GLY A 275 -17.52 18.15 -26.86
C GLY A 275 -16.36 19.06 -27.23
N ASP A 276 -16.68 20.34 -27.43
CA ASP A 276 -15.68 21.37 -27.71
C ASP A 276 -15.06 21.90 -26.42
N GLY A 277 -13.75 22.17 -26.43
CA GLY A 277 -13.05 22.80 -25.31
C GLY A 277 -11.63 22.26 -25.12
N LEU A 278 -10.85 22.99 -24.33
CA LEU A 278 -9.55 22.52 -23.84
C LEU A 278 -9.75 21.80 -22.51
N PHE A 279 -9.48 20.50 -22.49
CA PHE A 279 -9.64 19.65 -21.32
C PHE A 279 -8.29 19.40 -20.63
N PRO A 280 -8.23 19.45 -19.29
CA PRO A 280 -7.05 19.00 -18.53
C PRO A 280 -6.67 17.56 -18.87
N LEU A 281 -5.37 17.25 -18.80
CA LEU A 281 -4.85 15.89 -19.03
C LEU A 281 -4.43 15.22 -17.72
N VAL A 282 -4.93 14.01 -17.49
CA VAL A 282 -4.62 13.20 -16.30
C VAL A 282 -4.00 11.88 -16.75
N LEU A 283 -2.76 11.62 -16.35
CA LEU A 283 -2.13 10.31 -16.54
C LEU A 283 -2.22 9.50 -15.26
N ILE A 284 -2.58 8.21 -15.37
CA ILE A 284 -2.64 7.24 -14.27
C ILE A 284 -1.63 6.14 -14.55
N VAL A 285 -0.76 5.83 -13.60
CA VAL A 285 0.19 4.72 -13.70
C VAL A 285 0.05 3.76 -12.53
N HIS A 286 0.07 2.46 -12.84
CA HIS A 286 0.00 1.42 -11.82
C HIS A 286 1.36 1.17 -11.15
N GLY A 287 1.34 0.49 -10.02
CA GLY A 287 2.53 0.06 -9.31
C GLY A 287 3.08 -1.28 -9.77
N ASN A 288 4.03 -1.80 -9.01
CA ASN A 288 4.58 -3.13 -9.25
C ASN A 288 3.54 -4.21 -8.93
N HIS A 289 3.27 -5.06 -9.90
CA HIS A 289 2.44 -6.26 -9.76
C HIS A 289 3.14 -7.40 -10.53
N SER A 290 2.49 -8.55 -10.76
CA SER A 290 2.98 -9.50 -11.79
C SER A 290 2.86 -8.88 -13.18
N MET A 291 3.92 -8.98 -14.00
CA MET A 291 3.89 -8.51 -15.41
C MET A 291 2.85 -9.24 -16.29
N THR A 292 2.41 -10.43 -15.87
CA THR A 292 1.41 -11.24 -16.60
C THR A 292 -0.04 -10.91 -16.21
N HIS A 293 -0.24 -10.07 -15.20
CA HIS A 293 -1.55 -9.58 -14.76
C HIS A 293 -1.62 -8.08 -15.02
N PHE A 294 -2.25 -7.70 -16.14
CA PHE A 294 -2.26 -6.32 -16.61
C PHE A 294 -3.03 -5.40 -15.68
N SER A 295 -2.35 -4.37 -15.18
CA SER A 295 -2.87 -3.49 -14.13
C SER A 295 -3.60 -2.26 -14.67
N ASP A 296 -3.28 -1.82 -15.88
CA ASP A 296 -3.87 -0.65 -16.54
C ASP A 296 -5.41 -0.69 -16.71
N PRO A 297 -6.08 -1.82 -16.98
CA PRO A 297 -7.53 -1.82 -17.11
C PRO A 297 -8.25 -1.55 -15.78
N GLY A 298 -7.54 -1.71 -14.65
CA GLY A 298 -8.09 -1.61 -13.31
C GLY A 298 -8.57 -0.22 -12.89
N TYR A 299 -8.20 0.81 -13.65
CA TYR A 299 -8.59 2.20 -13.43
C TYR A 299 -9.72 2.69 -14.34
N ALA A 300 -10.34 1.81 -15.14
CA ALA A 300 -11.41 2.21 -16.05
C ALA A 300 -12.54 2.98 -15.35
N TYR A 301 -12.96 2.54 -14.15
CA TYR A 301 -13.99 3.24 -13.37
C TYR A 301 -13.60 4.69 -13.02
N LEU A 302 -12.32 4.94 -12.75
CA LEU A 302 -11.81 6.27 -12.41
C LEU A 302 -11.62 7.10 -13.69
N GLY A 303 -11.13 6.47 -14.77
CA GLY A 303 -10.98 7.08 -16.08
C GLY A 303 -12.30 7.57 -16.66
N GLU A 304 -13.32 6.70 -16.69
CA GLU A 304 -14.68 7.04 -17.14
C GLU A 304 -15.29 8.14 -16.28
N HIS A 305 -15.15 8.04 -14.95
CA HIS A 305 -15.67 9.05 -14.03
C HIS A 305 -15.04 10.42 -14.28
N LEU A 306 -13.71 10.53 -14.23
CA LEU A 306 -13.02 11.80 -14.43
C LEU A 306 -13.25 12.36 -15.85
N ALA A 307 -13.36 11.51 -16.87
CA ALA A 307 -13.73 11.92 -18.22
C ALA A 307 -15.13 12.53 -18.30
N SER A 308 -16.11 11.94 -17.60
CA SER A 308 -17.46 12.52 -17.51
C SER A 308 -17.46 13.90 -16.84
N ARG A 309 -16.42 14.21 -16.07
CA ARG A 309 -16.20 15.50 -15.40
C ARG A 309 -15.35 16.48 -16.21
N GLY A 310 -15.05 16.17 -17.48
CA GLY A 310 -14.35 17.09 -18.38
C GLY A 310 -12.83 17.04 -18.24
N MET A 311 -12.26 15.86 -17.99
CA MET A 311 -10.81 15.64 -18.00
C MET A 311 -10.45 14.55 -19.02
N ILE A 312 -9.38 14.70 -19.78
CA ILE A 312 -8.85 13.59 -20.59
C ILE A 312 -8.03 12.71 -19.65
N VAL A 313 -8.34 11.42 -19.57
CA VAL A 313 -7.71 10.49 -18.63
C VAL A 313 -7.06 9.36 -19.38
N VAL A 314 -5.83 9.05 -18.98
CA VAL A 314 -5.03 8.01 -19.61
C VAL A 314 -4.54 7.04 -18.55
N SER A 315 -4.95 5.78 -18.61
CA SER A 315 -4.27 4.73 -17.86
C SER A 315 -3.08 4.25 -18.68
N VAL A 316 -1.88 4.64 -18.26
CA VAL A 316 -0.60 4.27 -18.87
C VAL A 316 -0.26 2.83 -18.52
N ASP A 317 0.23 2.11 -19.52
CA ASP A 317 0.73 0.76 -19.37
C ASP A 317 2.24 0.75 -19.09
N GLU A 318 2.62 0.26 -17.92
CA GLU A 318 4.00 -0.03 -17.54
C GLU A 318 4.16 -1.47 -17.06
N ASN A 319 3.30 -2.40 -17.49
CA ASN A 319 3.35 -3.79 -17.02
C ASN A 319 4.67 -4.48 -17.39
N PHE A 320 5.39 -3.98 -18.40
CA PHE A 320 6.72 -4.46 -18.77
C PHE A 320 7.84 -4.04 -17.79
N LEU A 321 7.56 -3.12 -16.85
CA LEU A 321 8.45 -2.73 -15.75
C LEU A 321 8.11 -3.44 -14.43
N ASN A 322 7.12 -4.30 -14.43
CA ASN A 322 6.71 -5.07 -13.27
C ASN A 322 7.62 -6.29 -13.05
N GLY A 323 7.77 -6.68 -11.79
CA GLY A 323 8.46 -7.90 -11.40
C GLY A 323 7.73 -9.16 -11.86
N TYR A 324 8.50 -10.22 -12.09
CA TYR A 324 8.01 -11.54 -12.42
C TYR A 324 9.06 -12.63 -12.12
N MET A 325 8.69 -13.62 -11.27
CA MET A 325 9.53 -14.78 -10.91
C MET A 325 10.99 -14.42 -10.54
N LEU A 326 11.91 -14.52 -11.51
CA LEU A 326 13.36 -14.33 -11.35
C LEU A 326 13.82 -12.89 -11.62
N ALA A 327 12.92 -12.00 -12.03
CA ALA A 327 13.21 -10.61 -12.37
C ALA A 327 12.35 -9.67 -11.53
N ASP A 328 12.97 -8.69 -10.88
CA ASP A 328 12.32 -7.53 -10.27
C ASP A 328 13.35 -6.41 -10.27
N GLY A 329 12.94 -5.21 -10.68
CA GLY A 329 13.84 -4.06 -10.72
C GLY A 329 14.22 -3.55 -9.33
N LYS A 330 13.49 -3.95 -8.29
CA LYS A 330 13.75 -3.58 -6.88
C LYS A 330 13.93 -2.07 -6.67
N GLY A 331 13.19 -1.26 -7.43
CA GLY A 331 13.25 0.21 -7.40
C GLY A 331 14.23 0.82 -8.39
N ALA A 332 15.14 0.04 -8.99
CA ALA A 332 16.06 0.56 -10.01
C ALA A 332 15.36 0.99 -11.30
N GLU A 333 14.14 0.51 -11.54
CA GLU A 333 13.28 0.90 -12.65
C GLU A 333 12.56 2.24 -12.44
N MET A 334 12.54 2.78 -11.21
CA MET A 334 11.77 3.98 -10.86
C MET A 334 12.06 5.20 -11.75
N PRO A 335 13.32 5.52 -12.12
CA PRO A 335 13.60 6.65 -13.00
C PRO A 335 13.01 6.45 -14.41
N LEU A 336 12.94 5.20 -14.87
CA LEU A 336 12.37 4.86 -16.17
C LEU A 336 10.85 5.02 -16.16
N ARG A 337 10.17 4.58 -15.09
CA ARG A 337 8.73 4.82 -14.90
C ARG A 337 8.40 6.32 -14.97
N ALA A 338 9.13 7.11 -14.18
CA ALA A 338 8.96 8.56 -14.15
C ALA A 338 9.21 9.23 -15.52
N TRP A 339 10.27 8.81 -16.23
CA TRP A 339 10.58 9.33 -17.55
C TRP A 339 9.56 8.94 -18.62
N LEU A 340 9.03 7.71 -18.60
CA LEU A 340 8.02 7.27 -19.56
C LEU A 340 6.75 8.12 -19.49
N LEU A 341 6.29 8.50 -18.29
CA LEU A 341 5.18 9.44 -18.13
C LEU A 341 5.41 10.77 -18.87
N LEU A 342 6.62 11.31 -18.81
CA LEU A 342 6.97 12.55 -19.52
C LEU A 342 7.05 12.33 -21.05
N LYS A 343 7.47 11.14 -21.51
CA LYS A 343 7.39 10.77 -22.94
C LYS A 343 5.94 10.62 -23.42
N HIS A 344 5.04 10.14 -22.57
CA HIS A 344 3.61 10.16 -22.86
C HIS A 344 3.09 11.60 -23.02
N LEU A 345 3.39 12.51 -22.09
CA LEU A 345 3.00 13.92 -22.23
C LEU A 345 3.55 14.57 -23.52
N GLN A 346 4.77 14.23 -23.92
CA GLN A 346 5.36 14.70 -25.19
C GLN A 346 4.62 14.15 -26.42
N GLN A 347 4.17 12.89 -26.38
CA GLN A 347 3.32 12.33 -27.43
C GLN A 347 1.96 13.03 -27.49
N TRP A 348 1.37 13.38 -26.34
CA TRP A 348 0.13 14.16 -26.25
C TRP A 348 0.28 15.58 -26.81
N ARG A 349 1.42 16.26 -26.57
CA ARG A 349 1.76 17.52 -27.24
C ARG A 349 1.78 17.39 -28.76
N THR A 350 2.39 16.31 -29.26
CA THR A 350 2.43 16.06 -30.70
C THR A 350 1.01 15.90 -31.27
N TRP A 351 0.13 15.18 -30.58
CA TRP A 351 -1.26 15.00 -31.02
C TRP A 351 -2.09 16.27 -30.94
N SER A 352 -1.93 17.06 -29.88
CA SER A 352 -2.65 18.33 -29.74
C SER A 352 -2.29 19.35 -30.83
N GLU A 353 -1.09 19.23 -31.41
CA GLU A 353 -0.58 20.09 -32.48
C GLU A 353 -0.76 19.53 -33.90
N THR A 354 -1.20 18.27 -34.06
CA THR A 354 -1.32 17.61 -35.37
C THR A 354 -2.73 17.70 -35.96
N PRO A 355 -2.96 18.44 -37.06
CA PRO A 355 -4.27 18.50 -37.70
C PRO A 355 -4.77 17.11 -38.14
N GLY A 356 -6.05 16.82 -37.86
CA GLY A 356 -6.67 15.54 -38.19
C GLY A 356 -6.48 14.45 -37.14
N ASN A 357 -5.68 14.68 -36.09
CA ASN A 357 -5.68 13.84 -34.90
C ASN A 357 -6.96 14.09 -34.07
N PRO A 358 -7.57 13.06 -33.43
CA PRO A 358 -8.75 13.25 -32.57
C PRO A 358 -8.58 14.27 -31.45
N PHE A 359 -7.36 14.49 -30.97
CA PHE A 359 -7.05 15.41 -29.86
C PHE A 359 -6.48 16.76 -30.31
N TYR A 360 -6.48 17.03 -31.62
CA TYR A 360 -6.01 18.31 -32.17
C TYR A 360 -6.75 19.48 -31.53
N ALA A 361 -6.01 20.39 -30.88
CA ALA A 361 -6.54 21.55 -30.18
C ALA A 361 -7.61 21.25 -29.09
N GLN A 362 -7.57 20.07 -28.47
CA GLN A 362 -8.50 19.68 -27.39
C GLN A 362 -7.85 19.51 -26.01
N VAL A 363 -6.51 19.54 -25.93
CA VAL A 363 -5.76 19.18 -24.72
C VAL A 363 -5.11 20.42 -24.10
N ASP A 364 -5.36 20.65 -22.82
CA ASP A 364 -4.71 21.69 -22.03
C ASP A 364 -3.47 21.13 -21.32
N LEU A 365 -2.30 21.33 -21.92
CA LEU A 365 -1.03 20.88 -21.35
C LEU A 365 -0.45 21.81 -20.27
N ASP A 366 -1.13 22.93 -19.99
CA ASP A 366 -0.85 23.76 -18.84
C ASP A 366 -1.63 23.30 -17.60
N ARG A 367 -2.61 22.39 -17.76
CA ARG A 367 -3.40 21.74 -16.70
C ARG A 367 -3.22 20.23 -16.73
N VAL A 368 -2.08 19.76 -16.22
CA VAL A 368 -1.75 18.34 -16.14
C VAL A 368 -1.81 17.84 -14.70
N ALA A 369 -2.35 16.63 -14.49
CA ALA A 369 -2.17 15.89 -13.26
C ALA A 369 -1.62 14.48 -13.49
N LEU A 370 -0.86 13.98 -12.52
CA LEU A 370 -0.30 12.64 -12.53
C LEU A 370 -0.84 11.85 -11.33
N ILE A 371 -1.39 10.67 -11.58
CA ILE A 371 -1.88 9.73 -10.56
C ILE A 371 -1.03 8.47 -10.62
N GLY A 372 -0.56 7.99 -9.48
CA GLY A 372 0.25 6.79 -9.40
C GLY A 372 -0.15 5.92 -8.23
N HIS A 373 -0.14 4.60 -8.39
CA HIS A 373 -0.42 3.65 -7.31
C HIS A 373 0.85 2.92 -6.86
N SER A 374 1.13 2.78 -5.56
CA SER A 374 2.27 2.01 -5.04
C SER A 374 3.59 2.56 -5.56
N ARG A 375 4.45 1.74 -6.19
CA ARG A 375 5.65 2.22 -6.91
C ARG A 375 5.32 3.28 -7.97
N GLY A 376 4.16 3.19 -8.62
CA GLY A 376 3.68 4.21 -9.56
C GLY A 376 3.40 5.55 -8.86
N GLY A 377 2.97 5.50 -7.59
CA GLY A 377 2.77 6.67 -6.75
C GLY A 377 4.07 7.42 -6.45
N GLU A 378 5.17 6.70 -6.23
CA GLU A 378 6.51 7.30 -6.17
C GLU A 378 6.96 7.80 -7.55
N ALA A 379 6.71 7.03 -8.62
CA ALA A 379 7.08 7.41 -9.98
C ALA A 379 6.47 8.74 -10.44
N VAL A 380 5.20 9.03 -10.12
CA VAL A 380 4.56 10.31 -10.48
C VAL A 380 5.17 11.50 -9.72
N THR A 381 5.64 11.29 -8.49
CA THR A 381 6.38 12.34 -7.77
C THR A 381 7.72 12.63 -8.43
N HIS A 382 8.45 11.59 -8.84
CA HIS A 382 9.71 11.76 -9.58
C HIS A 382 9.47 12.37 -10.95
N ALA A 383 8.37 12.04 -11.63
CA ALA A 383 8.01 12.62 -12.93
C ALA A 383 7.77 14.13 -12.82
N ALA A 384 7.02 14.56 -11.80
CA ALA A 384 6.80 16.00 -11.53
C ALA A 384 8.13 16.73 -11.26
N ALA A 385 9.04 16.13 -10.48
CA ALA A 385 10.35 16.73 -10.24
C ALA A 385 11.27 16.74 -11.48
N LEU A 386 11.24 15.68 -12.29
CA LEU A 386 12.00 15.58 -13.54
C LEU A 386 11.49 16.56 -14.60
N ASN A 387 10.20 16.91 -14.57
CA ASN A 387 9.61 17.91 -15.45
C ASN A 387 10.27 19.28 -15.29
N GLU A 388 10.58 19.67 -14.05
CA GLU A 388 11.29 20.91 -13.73
C GLU A 388 12.81 20.78 -13.87
N ARG A 389 13.38 19.68 -13.34
CA ARG A 389 14.83 19.49 -13.28
C ARG A 389 15.23 18.03 -13.46
N LEU A 390 15.84 17.76 -14.62
CA LEU A 390 16.40 16.44 -14.91
C LEU A 390 17.51 16.03 -13.92
N THR A 391 17.53 14.75 -13.59
CA THR A 391 18.57 14.10 -12.77
C THR A 391 19.13 12.87 -13.48
N VAL A 392 20.33 12.43 -13.11
CA VAL A 392 20.91 11.15 -13.57
C VAL A 392 20.01 9.99 -13.14
N PRO A 393 19.71 9.00 -14.01
CA PRO A 393 20.28 8.81 -15.34
C PRO A 393 19.53 9.48 -16.50
N VAL A 394 18.40 10.15 -16.24
CA VAL A 394 17.53 10.75 -17.29
C VAL A 394 18.24 11.83 -18.11
N THR A 395 19.21 12.55 -17.52
CA THR A 395 20.06 13.51 -18.26
C THR A 395 20.86 12.89 -19.41
N GLY A 396 20.98 11.55 -19.47
CA GLY A 396 21.62 10.85 -20.58
C GLY A 396 20.71 10.64 -21.80
N VAL A 397 19.40 10.82 -21.66
CA VAL A 397 18.40 10.57 -22.72
C VAL A 397 17.46 11.73 -22.99
N ALA A 398 17.49 12.77 -22.17
CA ALA A 398 16.64 13.96 -22.30
C ALA A 398 17.44 15.25 -22.11
N GLN A 399 16.96 16.33 -22.72
CA GLN A 399 17.59 17.66 -22.62
C GLN A 399 16.86 18.56 -21.63
N ALA A 400 17.58 19.50 -21.01
CA ALA A 400 16.97 20.50 -20.14
C ALA A 400 15.91 21.30 -20.91
N GLY A 401 14.72 21.46 -20.32
CA GLY A 401 13.57 22.12 -20.95
C GLY A 401 12.79 21.26 -21.96
N GLU A 402 13.09 19.96 -22.11
CA GLU A 402 12.35 19.10 -23.06
C GLU A 402 10.87 18.90 -22.68
N PHE A 403 10.58 18.82 -21.38
CA PHE A 403 9.25 18.47 -20.86
C PHE A 403 8.43 19.71 -20.52
N ASP A 404 8.76 20.47 -19.47
CA ASP A 404 8.15 21.77 -19.13
C ASP A 404 6.61 21.80 -19.27
N PHE A 405 5.94 20.75 -18.80
CA PHE A 405 4.48 20.66 -18.80
C PHE A 405 3.91 21.33 -17.54
N GLY A 406 2.69 21.88 -17.63
CA GLY A 406 1.99 22.48 -16.48
C GLY A 406 1.41 21.43 -15.54
N ILE A 407 2.28 20.66 -14.87
CA ILE A 407 1.88 19.66 -13.86
C ILE A 407 1.45 20.41 -12.60
N ARG A 408 0.15 20.46 -12.33
CA ARG A 408 -0.42 21.18 -11.17
C ARG A 408 -0.80 20.27 -10.01
N GLY A 409 -0.99 18.97 -10.28
CA GLY A 409 -1.44 18.00 -9.28
C GLY A 409 -0.74 16.64 -9.40
N VAL A 410 -0.36 16.09 -8.25
CA VAL A 410 0.18 14.74 -8.13
C VAL A 410 -0.63 13.97 -7.10
N VAL A 411 -1.14 12.80 -7.47
CA VAL A 411 -1.92 11.91 -6.60
C VAL A 411 -1.19 10.59 -6.44
N GLY A 412 -0.78 10.26 -5.21
CA GLY A 412 -0.29 8.94 -4.87
C GLY A 412 -1.38 8.12 -4.18
N ILE A 413 -1.77 7.00 -4.79
CA ILE A 413 -2.65 5.97 -4.21
C ILE A 413 -1.75 4.91 -3.57
N ALA A 414 -1.92 4.64 -2.28
CA ALA A 414 -1.04 3.81 -1.47
C ALA A 414 0.45 3.90 -1.87
N PRO A 415 1.03 5.12 -1.97
CA PRO A 415 2.31 5.32 -2.64
C PRO A 415 3.47 4.78 -1.81
N SER A 416 4.53 4.32 -2.48
CA SER A 416 5.83 4.14 -1.84
C SER A 416 6.59 5.47 -1.70
N ASP A 417 7.65 5.48 -0.89
CA ASP A 417 8.62 6.57 -0.81
C ASP A 417 10.02 6.03 -0.55
N GLY A 418 11.03 6.70 -1.11
CA GLY A 418 12.44 6.45 -0.83
C GLY A 418 13.06 5.21 -1.49
N GLN A 419 12.34 4.48 -2.35
CA GLN A 419 12.91 3.36 -3.12
C GLN A 419 13.94 3.86 -4.14
N TYR A 420 13.71 5.05 -4.71
CA TYR A 420 14.68 5.75 -5.53
C TYR A 420 15.02 7.12 -4.93
N GLN A 421 16.32 7.39 -4.82
CA GLN A 421 16.84 8.61 -4.24
C GLN A 421 17.76 9.31 -5.25
N PRO A 422 17.24 10.26 -6.04
CA PRO A 422 18.05 11.05 -6.96
C PRO A 422 19.24 11.67 -6.22
N ASN A 423 20.46 11.34 -6.67
CA ASN A 423 21.72 11.77 -6.04
C ASN A 423 21.84 11.44 -4.53
N GLY A 424 21.24 10.32 -4.10
CA GLY A 424 21.29 9.86 -2.71
C GLY A 424 20.48 10.72 -1.73
N ARG A 425 19.45 11.43 -2.24
CA ARG A 425 18.55 12.26 -1.42
C ARG A 425 17.09 11.87 -1.65
N LEU A 426 16.30 11.94 -0.59
CA LEU A 426 14.84 11.87 -0.67
C LEU A 426 14.30 13.05 -1.49
N LEU A 427 13.28 12.77 -2.30
CA LEU A 427 12.65 13.76 -3.15
C LEU A 427 11.85 14.79 -2.33
N ARG A 428 11.86 16.04 -2.77
CA ARG A 428 10.96 17.10 -2.29
C ARG A 428 10.17 17.62 -3.49
N LEU A 429 8.84 17.59 -3.38
CA LEU A 429 7.96 18.25 -4.34
C LEU A 429 7.85 19.73 -3.97
N GLN A 430 7.98 20.60 -4.97
CA GLN A 430 7.86 22.05 -4.82
C GLN A 430 6.75 22.53 -5.73
N ASP A 431 5.91 23.44 -5.25
CA ASP A 431 4.99 24.25 -6.06
C ASP A 431 3.92 23.49 -6.88
N VAL A 432 3.75 22.20 -6.58
CA VAL A 432 2.74 21.30 -7.15
C VAL A 432 1.80 20.81 -6.05
N SER A 433 0.51 20.73 -6.34
CA SER A 433 -0.45 20.19 -5.38
C SER A 433 -0.24 18.68 -5.21
N TYR A 434 -0.35 18.16 -3.99
CA TYR A 434 -0.08 16.75 -3.70
C TYR A 434 -1.18 16.08 -2.87
N LEU A 435 -1.66 14.93 -3.30
CA LEU A 435 -2.57 14.09 -2.53
C LEU A 435 -1.95 12.72 -2.27
N MET A 436 -1.94 12.30 -1.02
CA MET A 436 -1.71 10.89 -0.64
C MET A 436 -3.04 10.27 -0.20
N LEU A 437 -3.53 9.27 -0.95
CA LEU A 437 -4.67 8.44 -0.56
C LEU A 437 -4.12 7.07 -0.14
N VAL A 438 -4.34 6.64 1.11
CA VAL A 438 -3.77 5.38 1.63
C VAL A 438 -4.78 4.60 2.46
N GLY A 439 -4.66 3.27 2.46
CA GLY A 439 -5.49 2.37 3.25
C GLY A 439 -4.86 2.00 4.60
N GLY A 440 -5.68 1.92 5.66
CA GLY A 440 -5.20 1.49 6.97
C GLY A 440 -4.95 -0.01 7.08
N HIS A 441 -5.56 -0.81 6.21
CA HIS A 441 -5.38 -2.27 6.09
C HIS A 441 -4.61 -2.66 4.83
N ASP A 442 -3.80 -1.74 4.30
CA ASP A 442 -2.86 -2.02 3.23
C ASP A 442 -1.87 -3.11 3.68
N ALA A 443 -1.81 -4.23 2.98
CA ALA A 443 -0.88 -5.30 3.33
C ALA A 443 0.42 -5.24 2.52
N ASP A 444 0.44 -4.61 1.34
CA ASP A 444 1.63 -4.58 0.48
C ASP A 444 2.69 -3.62 1.03
N THR A 445 2.29 -2.38 1.35
CA THR A 445 3.19 -1.41 2.01
C THR A 445 3.16 -1.52 3.53
N HIS A 446 2.10 -2.10 4.11
CA HIS A 446 1.86 -2.38 5.55
C HIS A 446 2.02 -1.19 6.53
N THR A 447 2.43 -0.03 6.01
CA THR A 447 2.62 1.25 6.68
C THR A 447 2.18 2.36 5.72
N ALA A 448 1.89 3.54 6.27
CA ALA A 448 1.73 4.78 5.50
C ALA A 448 3.08 5.33 4.99
N MET A 449 3.81 4.50 4.22
CA MET A 449 5.22 4.70 3.83
C MET A 449 5.54 6.04 3.18
N ALA A 450 4.57 6.66 2.49
CA ALA A 450 4.74 7.94 1.79
C ALA A 450 4.23 9.16 2.57
N LEU A 451 3.83 9.00 3.83
CA LEU A 451 3.56 10.14 4.71
C LEU A 451 4.77 11.10 4.82
N PRO A 452 6.03 10.62 4.83
CA PRO A 452 7.20 11.48 4.69
C PRO A 452 7.21 12.34 3.42
N THR A 453 6.68 11.87 2.29
CA THR A 453 6.55 12.68 1.07
C THR A 453 5.63 13.87 1.30
N TYR A 454 4.45 13.65 1.90
CA TYR A 454 3.54 14.73 2.31
C TYR A 454 4.28 15.74 3.18
N ASN A 455 5.00 15.30 4.20
CA ASN A 455 5.73 16.19 5.12
C ASN A 455 6.85 17.01 4.43
N ARG A 456 7.39 16.55 3.29
CA ARG A 456 8.45 17.25 2.53
C ARG A 456 7.96 18.23 1.46
N VAL A 457 6.66 18.27 1.15
CA VAL A 457 6.10 19.21 0.15
C VAL A 457 6.20 20.67 0.61
N SER A 458 6.54 21.59 -0.31
CA SER A 458 6.57 23.05 -0.09
C SER A 458 5.94 23.82 -1.25
N PHE A 459 5.48 25.05 -1.00
CA PHE A 459 4.75 25.89 -1.96
C PHE A 459 5.34 27.31 -2.06
N ALA A 460 6.67 27.42 -2.17
CA ALA A 460 7.35 28.70 -2.07
C ALA A 460 6.95 29.69 -3.18
N ASP A 461 6.76 29.18 -4.41
CA ASP A 461 6.54 29.96 -5.62
C ASP A 461 5.13 29.75 -6.21
N ASN A 462 4.29 28.88 -5.62
CA ASN A 462 2.89 28.67 -6.03
C ASN A 462 1.91 28.75 -4.84
N PRO A 463 1.32 29.93 -4.56
CA PRO A 463 0.39 30.10 -3.44
C PRO A 463 -0.95 29.38 -3.62
N ALA A 464 -1.29 28.97 -4.84
CA ALA A 464 -2.50 28.20 -5.11
C ALA A 464 -2.33 26.70 -4.79
N ALA A 465 -1.10 26.19 -4.71
CA ALA A 465 -0.85 24.79 -4.42
C ALA A 465 -1.18 24.42 -2.96
N PHE A 466 -1.53 23.15 -2.77
CA PHE A 466 -1.84 22.59 -1.46
C PHE A 466 -1.46 21.11 -1.41
N ALA A 467 -1.33 20.56 -0.21
CA ALA A 467 -1.14 19.12 -0.03
C ALA A 467 -2.15 18.57 0.96
N ALA A 468 -2.53 17.32 0.72
CA ALA A 468 -3.45 16.60 1.58
C ALA A 468 -3.07 15.11 1.73
N VAL A 469 -3.47 14.54 2.86
CA VAL A 469 -3.51 13.10 3.11
C VAL A 469 -4.96 12.70 3.30
N ALA A 470 -5.33 11.54 2.77
CA ALA A 470 -6.60 10.86 3.01
C ALA A 470 -6.29 9.41 3.44
N TYR A 471 -6.35 9.14 4.73
CA TYR A 471 -6.13 7.81 5.31
C TYR A 471 -7.49 7.14 5.54
N LEU A 472 -7.80 6.12 4.74
CA LEU A 472 -9.05 5.38 4.76
C LEU A 472 -8.88 4.10 5.58
N TYR A 473 -9.51 4.05 6.77
CA TYR A 473 -9.17 3.08 7.80
C TYR A 473 -9.23 1.62 7.33
N ARG A 474 -10.34 1.19 6.72
CA ARG A 474 -10.55 -0.22 6.32
C ARG A 474 -10.20 -0.51 4.86
N ALA A 475 -9.54 0.41 4.16
CA ALA A 475 -9.06 0.15 2.80
C ALA A 475 -7.80 -0.72 2.80
N ASN A 476 -7.72 -1.64 1.84
CA ASN A 476 -6.50 -2.40 1.53
C ASN A 476 -5.71 -1.73 0.39
N HIS A 477 -4.59 -2.33 -0.01
CA HIS A 477 -3.79 -1.85 -1.13
C HIS A 477 -4.55 -1.99 -2.47
N GLY A 478 -5.03 -3.20 -2.75
CA GLY A 478 -5.45 -3.60 -4.09
C GLY A 478 -6.75 -2.98 -4.61
N GLN A 479 -7.77 -2.74 -3.78
CA GLN A 479 -9.14 -2.51 -4.29
C GLN A 479 -9.35 -1.16 -4.98
N PHE A 480 -8.38 -0.24 -4.91
CA PHE A 480 -8.33 0.95 -5.77
C PHE A 480 -8.17 0.59 -7.25
N ASN A 481 -7.67 -0.61 -7.55
CA ASN A 481 -7.55 -1.19 -8.88
C ASN A 481 -8.47 -2.42 -8.99
N THR A 482 -9.39 -2.42 -9.97
CA THR A 482 -10.38 -3.51 -10.07
C THR A 482 -9.79 -4.87 -10.46
N VAL A 483 -8.57 -4.90 -11.01
CA VAL A 483 -7.87 -6.14 -11.35
C VAL A 483 -7.21 -6.76 -10.11
N TRP A 484 -6.63 -5.94 -9.25
CA TRP A 484 -5.92 -6.41 -8.04
C TRP A 484 -6.89 -6.85 -6.94
N ALA A 485 -8.01 -6.12 -6.79
CA ALA A 485 -9.07 -6.44 -5.85
C ALA A 485 -8.58 -6.59 -4.39
N ASP A 486 -9.10 -7.56 -3.63
CA ASP A 486 -8.81 -7.74 -2.19
C ASP A 486 -7.54 -8.58 -1.91
N SER A 487 -6.68 -8.77 -2.92
CA SER A 487 -5.59 -9.75 -2.90
C SER A 487 -4.20 -9.12 -3.04
N ASP A 488 -3.75 -8.43 -1.98
CA ASP A 488 -2.49 -7.67 -1.96
C ASP A 488 -1.22 -8.53 -2.20
N TYR A 489 -1.24 -9.85 -1.91
CA TYR A 489 -0.09 -10.76 -2.10
C TYR A 489 -0.31 -11.82 -3.18
N GLY A 490 -1.23 -11.61 -4.13
CA GLY A 490 -1.66 -12.68 -5.04
C GLY A 490 -2.66 -13.63 -4.38
N LEU A 491 -3.32 -14.49 -5.15
CA LEU A 491 -4.52 -15.22 -4.72
C LEU A 491 -4.29 -16.13 -3.50
N ILE A 492 -3.22 -16.90 -3.48
CA ILE A 492 -2.91 -17.93 -2.47
C ILE A 492 -2.35 -17.27 -1.22
N ASP A 493 -1.39 -16.37 -1.35
CA ASP A 493 -0.82 -15.68 -0.19
C ASP A 493 -1.83 -14.73 0.45
N SER A 494 -2.74 -14.14 -0.32
CA SER A 494 -3.84 -13.32 0.22
C SER A 494 -4.85 -14.11 1.05
N THR A 495 -4.81 -15.46 1.00
CA THR A 495 -5.57 -16.29 1.94
C THR A 495 -5.04 -16.19 3.37
N LEU A 496 -3.82 -15.69 3.58
CA LEU A 496 -3.22 -15.48 4.90
C LEU A 496 -3.55 -14.11 5.50
N LEU A 497 -4.07 -13.19 4.69
CA LEU A 497 -4.50 -11.86 5.11
C LEU A 497 -5.85 -11.87 5.82
N ASN A 498 -6.06 -10.89 6.70
CA ASN A 498 -7.33 -10.65 7.38
C ASN A 498 -8.31 -9.82 6.53
N ARG A 499 -8.76 -10.40 5.42
CA ARG A 499 -9.65 -9.75 4.44
C ARG A 499 -11.10 -9.56 4.91
N ARG A 500 -11.44 -9.93 6.15
CA ARG A 500 -12.78 -9.74 6.74
C ARG A 500 -12.99 -8.29 7.18
N ALA A 501 -11.91 -7.59 7.51
CA ALA A 501 -11.91 -6.22 8.00
C ALA A 501 -12.08 -5.16 6.89
N TYR A 502 -11.89 -5.55 5.63
CA TYR A 502 -11.83 -4.60 4.51
C TYR A 502 -13.18 -3.98 4.20
N LEU A 503 -13.16 -2.74 3.70
CA LEU A 503 -14.24 -2.22 2.88
C LEU A 503 -14.51 -3.15 1.69
N SER A 504 -15.74 -3.17 1.19
CA SER A 504 -15.97 -3.75 -0.14
C SER A 504 -15.25 -2.92 -1.20
N GLY A 505 -14.85 -3.56 -2.31
CA GLY A 505 -14.18 -2.84 -3.39
C GLY A 505 -15.00 -1.68 -3.97
N ALA A 506 -16.33 -1.79 -3.98
CA ALA A 506 -17.19 -0.69 -4.38
C ALA A 506 -17.12 0.51 -3.42
N GLN A 507 -17.13 0.27 -2.11
CA GLN A 507 -17.00 1.32 -1.09
C GLN A 507 -15.62 1.99 -1.14
N GLN A 508 -14.54 1.22 -1.26
CA GLN A 508 -13.19 1.77 -1.36
C GLN A 508 -13.01 2.61 -2.63
N ARG A 509 -13.54 2.15 -3.77
CA ARG A 509 -13.52 2.93 -5.02
C ARG A 509 -14.42 4.17 -4.95
N GLN A 510 -15.57 4.11 -4.26
CA GLN A 510 -16.40 5.30 -4.04
C GLN A 510 -15.63 6.37 -3.26
N ALA A 511 -14.91 5.99 -2.20
CA ALA A 511 -14.05 6.92 -1.48
C ALA A 511 -12.95 7.49 -2.39
N ALA A 512 -12.33 6.67 -3.24
CA ALA A 512 -11.33 7.13 -4.21
C ALA A 512 -11.92 8.13 -5.23
N LEU A 513 -13.11 7.86 -5.79
CA LEU A 513 -13.81 8.78 -6.69
C LEU A 513 -14.02 10.14 -6.03
N VAL A 514 -14.52 10.17 -4.79
CA VAL A 514 -14.77 11.42 -4.04
C VAL A 514 -13.47 12.17 -3.77
N VAL A 515 -12.48 11.50 -3.17
CA VAL A 515 -11.24 12.12 -2.69
C VAL A 515 -10.38 12.62 -3.86
N ILE A 516 -10.18 11.77 -4.88
CA ILE A 516 -9.34 12.13 -6.03
C ILE A 516 -10.01 13.22 -6.86
N THR A 517 -11.33 13.13 -7.10
CA THR A 517 -12.03 14.16 -7.88
C THR A 517 -12.04 15.50 -7.14
N ALA A 518 -12.34 15.52 -5.84
CA ALA A 518 -12.28 16.75 -5.05
C ALA A 518 -10.91 17.45 -5.16
N PHE A 519 -9.83 16.67 -5.06
CA PHE A 519 -8.48 17.17 -5.24
C PHE A 519 -8.23 17.73 -6.66
N LEU A 520 -8.59 16.99 -7.70
CA LEU A 520 -8.35 17.40 -9.09
C LEU A 520 -9.18 18.62 -9.51
N GLU A 521 -10.43 18.72 -9.06
CA GLU A 521 -11.28 19.88 -9.31
C GLU A 521 -10.68 21.16 -8.68
N ALA A 522 -10.12 21.06 -7.46
CA ALA A 522 -9.40 22.17 -6.85
C ALA A 522 -8.07 22.47 -7.56
N ALA A 523 -7.26 21.47 -7.86
CA ALA A 523 -5.91 21.65 -8.41
C ALA A 523 -5.88 22.05 -9.90
N LEU A 524 -6.84 21.58 -10.70
CA LEU A 524 -6.88 21.82 -12.15
C LEU A 524 -7.93 22.85 -12.56
N ASN A 525 -9.09 22.85 -11.92
CA ASN A 525 -10.25 23.65 -12.34
C ASN A 525 -10.55 24.85 -11.43
N GLY A 526 -9.74 25.07 -10.38
CA GLY A 526 -9.92 26.20 -9.46
C GLY A 526 -11.19 26.11 -8.59
N GLN A 527 -11.76 24.92 -8.44
CA GLN A 527 -12.93 24.69 -7.57
C GLN A 527 -12.49 24.54 -6.11
N ASP A 528 -11.97 25.63 -5.54
CA ASP A 528 -11.30 25.61 -4.23
C ASP A 528 -12.18 25.15 -3.07
N GLY A 529 -13.51 25.26 -3.18
CA GLY A 529 -14.41 24.74 -2.16
C GLY A 529 -14.29 23.22 -1.93
N TYR A 530 -13.78 22.45 -2.91
CA TYR A 530 -13.51 21.02 -2.71
C TYR A 530 -12.33 20.75 -1.76
N ARG A 531 -11.49 21.75 -1.45
CA ARG A 531 -10.45 21.65 -0.43
C ARG A 531 -11.05 21.40 0.96
N ASP A 532 -12.30 21.80 1.20
CA ASP A 532 -12.98 21.64 2.49
C ASP A 532 -13.20 20.18 2.86
N LEU A 533 -13.21 19.26 1.90
CA LEU A 533 -13.20 17.82 2.19
C LEU A 533 -11.97 17.42 3.03
N PHE A 534 -10.82 18.05 2.81
CA PHE A 534 -9.59 17.74 3.53
C PHE A 534 -9.45 18.50 4.85
N ARG A 535 -10.08 19.68 4.95
CA ARG A 535 -10.12 20.49 6.19
C ARG A 535 -11.18 19.99 7.18
N ALA A 536 -12.29 19.48 6.67
CA ALA A 536 -13.46 19.05 7.42
C ALA A 536 -14.09 17.77 6.81
N PRO A 537 -13.41 16.61 6.90
CA PRO A 537 -13.86 15.37 6.24
C PRO A 537 -15.24 14.89 6.71
N HIS A 538 -15.61 15.24 7.94
CA HIS A 538 -16.92 14.92 8.52
C HIS A 538 -18.08 15.65 7.80
N ALA A 539 -17.85 16.84 7.22
CA ALA A 539 -18.85 17.56 6.43
C ALA A 539 -19.10 16.88 5.06
N ALA A 540 -18.19 16.01 4.62
CA ALA A 540 -18.29 15.21 3.41
C ALA A 540 -18.79 13.77 3.68
N ALA A 541 -19.20 13.43 4.91
CA ALA A 541 -19.56 12.06 5.30
C ALA A 541 -20.66 11.45 4.41
N ALA A 542 -21.61 12.26 3.94
CA ALA A 542 -22.68 11.81 3.03
C ALA A 542 -22.17 11.35 1.65
N TRP A 543 -20.95 11.69 1.26
CA TRP A 543 -20.34 11.29 -0.01
C TRP A 543 -19.52 10.01 0.12
N LEU A 544 -19.12 9.66 1.34
CA LEU A 544 -18.15 8.62 1.66
C LEU A 544 -18.83 7.33 2.16
N PRO A 545 -18.15 6.17 2.09
CA PRO A 545 -18.64 4.97 2.77
C PRO A 545 -18.66 5.19 4.29
N ASP A 546 -19.51 4.41 4.99
CA ASP A 546 -19.57 4.38 6.46
C ASP A 546 -18.28 3.78 7.05
N ASP A 547 -17.24 4.61 7.14
CA ASP A 547 -15.91 4.29 7.65
C ASP A 547 -15.20 5.54 8.17
N VAL A 548 -14.08 5.35 8.87
CA VAL A 548 -13.24 6.47 9.33
C VAL A 548 -12.31 6.94 8.21
N LEU A 549 -12.41 8.24 7.88
CA LEU A 549 -11.46 8.96 7.03
C LEU A 549 -10.69 9.97 7.89
N VAL A 550 -9.38 9.82 7.98
CA VAL A 550 -8.48 10.79 8.62
C VAL A 550 -7.83 11.63 7.52
N THR A 551 -7.89 12.96 7.65
CA THR A 551 -7.27 13.87 6.68
C THR A 551 -6.20 14.75 7.31
N ALA A 552 -5.06 14.89 6.63
CA ALA A 552 -4.11 15.96 6.90
C ALA A 552 -4.16 16.96 5.75
N TYR A 553 -3.93 18.23 6.04
CA TYR A 553 -4.01 19.31 5.06
C TYR A 553 -2.98 20.41 5.35
N LYS A 554 -2.37 20.94 4.29
CA LYS A 554 -1.53 22.15 4.32
C LYS A 554 -1.62 22.92 3.01
N ASP A 555 -1.45 24.23 3.10
CA ASP A 555 -1.38 25.13 1.94
C ASP A 555 -0.36 26.26 2.19
N ALA A 556 -0.18 27.11 1.18
CA ALA A 556 0.77 28.22 1.24
C ALA A 556 0.36 29.38 2.17
N SER A 557 -0.91 29.45 2.60
CA SER A 557 -1.41 30.51 3.49
C SER A 557 -1.08 30.28 4.97
N PHE A 558 -0.57 29.10 5.32
CA PHE A 558 -0.33 28.72 6.70
C PHE A 558 0.77 29.56 7.36
N GLN A 559 0.37 30.35 8.35
CA GLN A 559 1.22 31.14 9.23
C GLN A 559 1.53 30.33 10.50
N ALA A 560 2.73 29.76 10.54
CA ALA A 560 3.19 28.89 11.63
C ALA A 560 3.33 29.62 12.98
N VAL A 561 2.74 29.03 14.03
CA VAL A 561 3.01 29.37 15.44
C VAL A 561 3.94 28.32 16.06
N ASP A 562 3.59 27.04 15.94
CA ASP A 562 4.41 25.90 16.36
C ASP A 562 4.17 24.67 15.47
N THR A 563 5.19 24.31 14.69
CA THR A 563 5.19 23.18 13.74
C THR A 563 6.17 22.08 14.15
N SER A 564 6.76 22.19 15.35
CA SER A 564 7.71 21.19 15.89
C SER A 564 8.91 20.82 15.03
N ARG A 565 9.16 21.51 13.91
CA ARG A 565 10.16 21.17 12.90
C ARG A 565 11.60 21.06 13.39
N ARG A 566 11.97 21.82 14.43
CA ARG A 566 13.38 21.89 14.88
C ARG A 566 13.75 20.82 15.91
N GLY A 567 12.78 20.08 16.46
CA GLY A 567 13.01 19.26 17.65
C GLY A 567 13.57 20.07 18.83
N GLY A 568 13.88 19.41 19.95
CA GLY A 568 14.50 20.05 21.11
C GLY A 568 13.53 20.36 22.25
N GLN A 569 13.75 21.47 22.97
CA GLN A 569 12.97 21.77 24.17
C GLN A 569 11.48 21.96 23.83
N PRO A 570 10.54 21.40 24.62
CA PRO A 570 9.11 21.48 24.33
C PRO A 570 8.58 22.92 24.24
N ALA A 571 9.25 23.87 24.90
CA ALA A 571 8.92 25.29 24.89
C ALA A 571 9.43 26.08 23.66
N HIS A 572 10.26 25.49 22.79
CA HIS A 572 10.76 26.17 21.59
C HIS A 572 9.77 26.06 20.44
N VAL A 573 9.20 27.18 20.00
CA VAL A 573 8.21 27.25 18.91
C VAL A 573 8.71 28.12 17.75
N ASP A 574 8.03 28.06 16.60
CA ASP A 574 8.44 28.76 15.38
C ASP A 574 8.23 30.28 15.47
N LEU A 575 7.09 30.72 16.05
CA LEU A 575 6.82 32.14 16.22
C LEU A 575 7.63 32.71 17.38
N ALA A 576 8.74 33.36 17.05
CA ALA A 576 9.62 33.96 18.05
C ALA A 576 8.91 35.01 18.92
N GLY A 577 9.17 34.95 20.23
CA GLY A 577 8.51 35.77 21.25
C GLY A 577 7.26 35.12 21.87
N THR A 578 6.91 33.90 21.46
CA THR A 578 5.80 33.13 22.05
C THR A 578 6.26 32.42 23.33
N ASP A 579 5.53 32.63 24.42
CA ASP A 579 5.76 31.92 25.68
C ASP A 579 4.88 30.67 25.78
N VAL A 580 5.47 29.54 26.17
CA VAL A 580 4.79 28.25 26.26
C VAL A 580 4.65 27.81 27.70
N ALA A 581 3.44 27.38 28.09
CA ALA A 581 3.18 26.79 29.39
C ALA A 581 2.38 25.49 29.26
N ALA A 582 2.74 24.48 30.05
CA ALA A 582 2.01 23.22 30.13
C ALA A 582 1.76 22.88 31.61
N SER A 583 0.54 22.52 31.94
CA SER A 583 0.13 22.16 33.31
C SER A 583 -0.77 20.93 33.29
N GLY A 584 -0.71 20.11 34.35
CA GLY A 584 -1.54 18.91 34.47
C GLY A 584 -1.11 17.72 33.59
N PHE A 585 0.07 17.77 32.97
CA PHE A 585 0.61 16.67 32.17
C PHE A 585 1.65 15.85 32.96
N SER A 586 1.61 14.53 32.77
CA SER A 586 2.69 13.61 33.15
C SER A 586 3.80 13.55 32.09
N THR A 587 3.47 13.85 30.84
CA THR A 587 4.43 13.92 29.72
C THR A 587 4.12 15.15 28.85
N TRP A 588 5.16 15.93 28.58
CA TRP A 588 5.15 17.06 27.64
C TRP A 588 6.52 17.08 26.96
N GLN A 589 6.64 16.42 25.81
CA GLN A 589 7.91 16.31 25.09
C GLN A 589 7.71 16.31 23.59
N ARG A 590 8.73 16.78 22.85
CA ARG A 590 8.78 16.66 21.40
C ARG A 590 9.42 15.33 21.05
N GLU A 591 8.73 14.52 20.25
CA GLU A 591 9.26 13.25 19.78
C GLU A 591 8.94 13.04 18.30
N GLN A 592 9.81 12.30 17.64
CA GLN A 592 9.65 11.92 16.27
C GLN A 592 8.56 10.86 16.17
N ILE A 593 7.58 11.08 15.28
CA ILE A 593 6.54 10.08 15.06
C ILE A 593 7.09 9.01 14.13
N LEU A 594 6.90 7.75 14.55
CA LEU A 594 7.26 6.58 13.77
C LEU A 594 6.03 6.02 13.05
N LEU A 595 6.26 5.37 11.91
CA LEU A 595 5.28 4.49 11.30
C LEU A 595 5.02 3.30 12.23
N ARG A 596 3.93 2.58 11.99
CA ARG A 596 3.51 1.45 12.85
C ARG A 596 4.50 0.27 12.94
N ASP A 597 5.52 0.25 12.10
CA ASP A 597 6.65 -0.68 12.19
C ASP A 597 7.57 -0.40 13.40
N GLY A 598 7.46 0.78 14.00
CA GLY A 598 8.24 1.15 15.18
C GLY A 598 9.68 1.60 14.90
N GLU A 599 10.05 1.70 13.63
CA GLU A 599 11.43 2.00 13.21
C GLU A 599 11.46 3.14 12.20
N SER A 600 10.55 3.14 11.23
CA SER A 600 10.56 4.07 10.12
C SER A 600 9.99 5.42 10.52
N PRO A 601 10.64 6.54 10.16
CA PRO A 601 10.18 7.86 10.55
C PRO A 601 9.05 8.38 9.63
N GLN A 602 8.05 9.05 10.20
CA GLN A 602 7.00 9.73 9.41
C GLN A 602 7.50 11.02 8.75
N GLY A 603 8.70 11.51 9.10
CA GLY A 603 9.25 12.74 8.56
C GLY A 603 8.76 14.02 9.26
N ASN A 604 8.10 13.89 10.41
CA ASN A 604 7.71 14.98 11.31
C ASN A 604 8.07 14.66 12.78
N ILE A 605 8.05 15.71 13.60
CA ILE A 605 8.20 15.67 15.05
C ILE A 605 6.93 16.31 15.61
N ALA A 606 6.33 15.77 16.66
CA ALA A 606 5.15 16.35 17.28
C ALA A 606 5.29 16.48 18.79
N LEU A 607 4.43 17.30 19.39
CA LEU A 607 4.32 17.43 20.82
C LEU A 607 3.45 16.30 21.40
N ARG A 608 4.05 15.39 22.16
CA ARG A 608 3.30 14.39 22.92
C ARG A 608 2.85 14.96 24.26
N LEU A 609 1.56 14.88 24.50
CA LEU A 609 0.89 15.34 25.71
C LEU A 609 0.18 14.15 26.36
N ALA A 610 0.66 13.72 27.53
CA ALA A 610 0.04 12.65 28.30
C ALA A 610 -0.31 13.12 29.72
N TRP A 611 -1.42 12.63 30.27
CA TRP A 611 -1.90 12.98 31.61
C TRP A 611 -2.58 11.80 32.32
N ALA A 612 -2.55 11.84 33.65
CA ALA A 612 -3.23 10.88 34.50
C ALA A 612 -4.72 11.24 34.70
N ALA A 613 -5.53 10.24 35.05
CA ALA A 613 -6.92 10.47 35.44
C ALA A 613 -7.00 11.39 36.69
N GLY A 614 -7.96 12.30 36.68
CA GLY A 614 -8.14 13.35 37.69
C GLY A 614 -7.32 14.62 37.46
N ALA A 615 -6.49 14.70 36.40
CA ALA A 615 -5.71 15.90 36.09
C ALA A 615 -6.59 17.05 35.53
N ALA A 616 -6.03 18.26 35.46
CA ALA A 616 -6.61 19.39 34.72
C ALA A 616 -5.60 19.84 33.64
N PRO A 617 -5.41 19.04 32.58
CA PRO A 617 -4.39 19.26 31.56
C PRO A 617 -4.69 20.48 30.68
N VAL A 618 -3.74 21.42 30.62
CA VAL A 618 -3.81 22.62 29.79
C VAL A 618 -2.46 22.93 29.16
N TYR A 619 -2.43 23.05 27.83
CA TYR A 619 -1.28 23.53 27.06
C TYR A 619 -1.59 24.93 26.52
N SER A 620 -0.69 25.90 26.73
CA SER A 620 -0.91 27.32 26.43
C SER A 620 0.25 27.93 25.66
N LEU A 621 -0.09 28.76 24.68
CA LEU A 621 0.82 29.59 23.88
C LEU A 621 0.40 31.04 24.08
N THR A 622 1.31 31.89 24.56
CA THR A 622 1.09 33.34 24.69
C THR A 622 1.83 34.03 23.55
N LEU A 623 1.08 34.63 22.63
CA LEU A 623 1.57 35.16 21.37
C LEU A 623 2.03 36.62 21.50
N PRO A 624 3.05 37.05 20.75
CA PRO A 624 3.40 38.46 20.63
C PRO A 624 2.37 39.19 19.75
N PRO A 625 1.69 40.25 20.24
CA PRO A 625 0.54 40.86 19.57
C PRO A 625 0.84 41.51 18.20
N GLU A 626 2.09 41.86 17.88
CA GLU A 626 2.43 42.62 16.66
C GLU A 626 2.79 41.76 15.44
N ARG A 627 2.70 40.42 15.52
CA ARG A 627 3.31 39.53 14.51
C ARG A 627 2.35 38.79 13.58
N LEU A 628 1.03 38.82 13.84
CA LEU A 628 0.03 38.14 13.03
C LEU A 628 -1.04 39.15 12.60
N ALA A 629 -1.27 39.25 11.29
CA ALA A 629 -2.31 40.11 10.72
C ALA A 629 -3.59 39.29 10.52
N LEU A 630 -4.28 38.99 11.63
CA LEU A 630 -5.47 38.13 11.63
C LEU A 630 -6.75 38.92 11.40
N THR A 631 -7.71 38.27 10.74
CA THR A 631 -9.05 38.76 10.41
C THR A 631 -10.10 37.72 10.75
N ASP A 632 -11.38 38.07 10.63
CA ASP A 632 -12.51 37.13 10.77
C ASP A 632 -12.54 36.05 9.69
N ALA A 633 -11.90 36.31 8.55
CA ALA A 633 -11.70 35.36 7.45
C ALA A 633 -10.59 34.34 7.73
N ASP A 634 -9.81 34.46 8.80
CA ASP A 634 -8.79 33.46 9.14
C ASP A 634 -9.36 32.34 10.03
N ALA A 635 -8.62 31.25 10.15
CA ALA A 635 -8.95 30.12 11.00
C ALA A 635 -7.72 29.68 11.78
N LEU A 636 -7.92 29.29 13.03
CA LEU A 636 -6.92 28.54 13.79
C LEU A 636 -6.85 27.13 13.21
N THR A 637 -5.65 26.67 12.86
CA THR A 637 -5.39 25.32 12.39
C THR A 637 -4.35 24.62 13.25
N PHE A 638 -4.53 23.32 13.46
CA PHE A 638 -3.62 22.45 14.20
C PHE A 638 -3.90 20.99 13.84
N ALA A 639 -2.98 20.09 14.16
CA ALA A 639 -3.10 18.68 13.86
C ALA A 639 -3.07 17.82 15.14
N LEU A 640 -3.98 16.83 15.25
CA LEU A 640 -4.07 15.92 16.40
C LEU A 640 -4.13 14.45 15.97
N ALA A 641 -3.50 13.59 16.76
CA ALA A 641 -3.70 12.13 16.72
C ALA A 641 -3.73 11.56 18.14
N SER A 642 -4.62 10.61 18.42
CA SER A 642 -4.56 9.85 19.67
C SER A 642 -3.29 9.00 19.72
N ALA A 643 -2.57 9.05 20.83
CA ALA A 643 -1.41 8.20 21.13
C ALA A 643 -1.77 7.04 22.07
N LEU A 644 -3.06 6.86 22.40
CA LEU A 644 -3.55 5.75 23.22
C LEU A 644 -3.38 4.40 22.50
N ASP A 645 -3.25 3.33 23.29
CA ASP A 645 -3.25 1.95 22.80
C ASP A 645 -4.60 1.26 22.92
N GLU A 646 -5.64 1.99 23.37
CA GLU A 646 -7.01 1.50 23.51
C GLU A 646 -7.97 2.44 22.77
N PRO A 647 -8.97 1.90 22.03
CA PRO A 647 -9.87 2.69 21.18
C PRO A 647 -10.93 3.43 22.01
N ARG A 648 -10.50 4.53 22.65
CA ARG A 648 -11.35 5.39 23.48
C ARG A 648 -11.30 6.85 23.03
N PRO A 649 -12.44 7.55 22.98
CA PRO A 649 -12.46 8.97 22.61
C PRO A 649 -11.80 9.84 23.69
N LEU A 650 -11.21 10.96 23.26
CA LEU A 650 -10.73 12.04 24.11
C LEU A 650 -11.44 13.33 23.71
N ALA A 651 -11.87 14.11 24.71
CA ALA A 651 -12.47 15.42 24.48
C ALA A 651 -11.42 16.52 24.57
N VAL A 652 -11.44 17.42 23.59
CA VAL A 652 -10.55 18.58 23.48
C VAL A 652 -11.42 19.82 23.34
N ALA A 653 -11.03 20.91 24.01
CA ALA A 653 -11.56 22.23 23.78
C ALA A 653 -10.41 23.20 23.50
N VAL A 654 -10.68 24.23 22.71
CA VAL A 654 -9.73 25.28 22.37
C VAL A 654 -10.26 26.59 22.93
N GLU A 655 -9.40 27.36 23.60
CA GLU A 655 -9.70 28.71 24.07
C GLU A 655 -8.75 29.71 23.42
N LEU A 656 -9.32 30.81 22.92
CA LEU A 656 -8.56 31.96 22.44
C LEU A 656 -8.80 33.14 23.40
N GLU A 657 -7.73 33.88 23.69
CA GLU A 657 -7.78 35.10 24.51
C GLU A 657 -7.26 36.30 23.72
N THR A 658 -7.96 37.42 23.84
CA THR A 658 -7.59 38.70 23.22
C THR A 658 -6.83 39.61 24.20
N ALA A 659 -6.15 40.63 23.67
CA ALA A 659 -5.41 41.63 24.43
C ALA A 659 -6.27 42.41 25.45
N VAL A 660 -7.59 42.51 25.22
CA VAL A 660 -8.55 43.13 26.13
C VAL A 660 -9.15 42.16 27.16
N GLY A 661 -8.66 40.93 27.21
CA GLY A 661 -9.04 39.91 28.19
C GLY A 661 -10.32 39.13 27.87
N VAL A 662 -10.88 39.28 26.66
CA VAL A 662 -12.00 38.44 26.21
C VAL A 662 -11.48 37.03 25.94
N ARG A 663 -12.13 36.03 26.54
CA ARG A 663 -11.78 34.60 26.40
C ARG A 663 -12.97 33.83 25.83
N VAL A 664 -12.75 33.16 24.71
CA VAL A 664 -13.77 32.34 24.06
C VAL A 664 -13.28 30.91 23.96
N ARG A 665 -14.07 29.98 24.51
CA ARG A 665 -13.77 28.54 24.51
C ARG A 665 -14.77 27.80 23.63
N LEU A 666 -14.26 27.04 22.67
CA LEU A 666 -15.05 26.17 21.79
C LEU A 666 -14.67 24.69 21.99
N PRO A 667 -15.64 23.75 22.05
CA PRO A 667 -15.34 22.33 21.99
C PRO A 667 -14.85 21.95 20.58
N LEU A 668 -14.00 20.93 20.48
CA LEU A 668 -13.49 20.46 19.18
C LEU A 668 -14.56 19.73 18.36
N ALA A 669 -15.46 18.99 19.03
CA ALA A 669 -16.39 18.06 18.39
C ALA A 669 -17.20 18.63 17.21
N PRO A 670 -17.75 19.87 17.24
CA PRO A 670 -18.47 20.45 16.10
C PRO A 670 -17.61 20.64 14.84
N PHE A 671 -16.29 20.71 14.98
CA PHE A 671 -15.31 20.84 13.89
C PHE A 671 -14.67 19.49 13.51
N GLY A 672 -15.22 18.39 14.03
CA GLY A 672 -14.69 17.04 13.90
C GLY A 672 -14.25 16.48 15.25
N ALA A 673 -14.68 15.26 15.58
CA ALA A 673 -14.20 14.58 16.79
C ALA A 673 -12.76 14.06 16.62
N LEU A 674 -11.99 14.05 17.71
CA LEU A 674 -10.71 13.36 17.72
C LEU A 674 -10.92 11.86 17.53
N GLN A 675 -10.34 11.32 16.46
CA GLN A 675 -10.47 9.90 16.15
C GLN A 675 -9.79 9.06 17.25
N PRO A 676 -10.40 7.96 17.69
CA PRO A 676 -9.74 7.00 18.54
C PRO A 676 -8.57 6.34 17.78
N PRO A 677 -7.66 5.63 18.47
CA PRO A 677 -6.70 4.75 17.82
C PRO A 677 -7.39 3.80 16.84
N LEU A 678 -6.79 3.62 15.65
CA LEU A 678 -7.34 2.86 14.54
C LEU A 678 -6.52 1.57 14.32
N PRO A 679 -6.81 0.47 15.05
CA PRO A 679 -6.01 -0.75 14.96
C PRO A 679 -6.20 -1.43 13.60
N ALA A 680 -5.12 -1.96 13.00
CA ALA A 680 -5.18 -2.78 11.81
C ALA A 680 -4.49 -4.13 12.04
N ARG A 681 -5.27 -5.21 11.99
CA ARG A 681 -4.73 -6.58 11.95
C ARG A 681 -4.63 -7.01 10.50
N ILE A 682 -3.42 -6.96 9.93
CA ILE A 682 -3.16 -7.29 8.52
C ILE A 682 -3.24 -8.79 8.26
N LEU A 683 -2.67 -9.60 9.16
CA LEU A 683 -2.67 -11.05 9.08
C LEU A 683 -3.85 -11.66 9.85
N LYS A 684 -4.36 -12.80 9.37
CA LYS A 684 -5.48 -13.49 10.04
C LYS A 684 -5.07 -14.25 11.31
N ALA A 685 -3.77 -14.47 11.52
CA ALA A 685 -3.22 -15.12 12.70
C ALA A 685 -1.74 -14.77 12.89
N ASP A 686 -1.33 -14.52 14.14
CA ASP A 686 0.02 -14.06 14.48
C ASP A 686 1.12 -15.06 14.09
N TRP A 687 0.83 -16.37 14.10
CA TRP A 687 1.81 -17.39 13.69
C TRP A 687 2.15 -17.35 12.20
N VAL A 688 1.44 -16.57 11.39
CA VAL A 688 1.75 -16.34 9.97
C VAL A 688 2.93 -15.38 9.81
N GLU A 689 3.10 -14.41 10.72
CA GLU A 689 4.15 -13.39 10.64
C GLU A 689 5.57 -13.97 10.48
N PRO A 690 5.97 -15.04 11.19
CA PRO A 690 7.30 -15.63 11.02
C PRO A 690 7.50 -16.40 9.70
N LEU A 691 6.44 -16.59 8.89
CA LEU A 691 6.55 -17.25 7.58
C LEU A 691 7.29 -16.32 6.60
N PHE A 692 8.32 -16.85 5.95
CA PHE A 692 9.14 -16.12 4.99
C PHE A 692 8.27 -15.47 3.90
N GLY A 693 8.38 -14.16 3.69
CA GLY A 693 7.54 -13.38 2.77
C GLY A 693 6.56 -12.45 3.49
N PHE A 694 6.04 -12.89 4.64
CA PHE A 694 5.25 -12.08 5.57
C PHE A 694 6.07 -11.57 6.76
N ASP A 695 7.30 -12.04 6.89
CA ASP A 695 8.28 -11.58 7.89
C ASP A 695 8.73 -10.12 7.68
N LYS A 696 8.27 -9.46 6.62
CA LYS A 696 8.39 -8.02 6.42
C LYS A 696 7.25 -7.22 7.06
N ILE A 697 6.10 -7.85 7.31
CA ILE A 697 4.97 -7.26 8.03
C ILE A 697 5.25 -7.38 9.53
N GLN A 698 6.36 -6.80 9.99
CA GLN A 698 6.71 -6.71 11.41
C GLN A 698 6.12 -5.42 11.94
N LEU A 699 4.92 -5.53 12.50
CA LEU A 699 4.24 -4.38 13.11
C LEU A 699 4.62 -4.33 14.58
N GLN A 700 5.27 -3.27 15.03
CA GLN A 700 5.48 -3.04 16.46
C GLN A 700 4.15 -2.72 17.14
N THR A 701 3.25 -2.05 16.42
CA THR A 701 1.93 -1.63 16.90
C THR A 701 0.89 -1.76 15.79
N PRO A 702 -0.38 -2.07 16.11
CA PRO A 702 -1.44 -2.10 15.10
C PRO A 702 -1.89 -0.70 14.65
N TYR A 703 -1.35 0.37 15.24
CA TYR A 703 -1.82 1.75 15.06
C TYR A 703 -0.91 2.56 14.14
N GLU A 704 -1.44 3.01 13.00
CA GLU A 704 -0.81 4.11 12.25
C GLU A 704 -1.22 5.45 12.85
N ARG A 705 -0.25 6.24 13.28
CA ARG A 705 -0.50 7.55 13.89
C ARG A 705 -0.51 8.62 12.80
N VAL A 706 -1.62 8.75 12.07
CA VAL A 706 -1.83 9.84 11.11
C VAL A 706 -2.51 11.01 11.82
N LEU A 707 -1.89 12.20 11.80
CA LEU A 707 -2.46 13.39 12.41
C LEU A 707 -3.56 13.97 11.53
N GLN A 708 -4.71 14.24 12.13
CA GLN A 708 -5.82 14.92 11.46
C GLN A 708 -5.66 16.44 11.61
N THR A 709 -5.79 17.18 10.52
CA THR A 709 -5.90 18.64 10.57
C THR A 709 -7.29 19.05 11.07
N TYR A 710 -7.35 20.01 11.99
CA TYR A 710 -8.57 20.66 12.46
C TYR A 710 -8.50 22.13 12.11
N VAL A 711 -9.60 22.68 11.59
CA VAL A 711 -9.73 24.08 11.20
C VAL A 711 -10.90 24.68 12.00
N LEU A 712 -10.60 25.66 12.84
CA LEU A 712 -11.56 26.40 13.65
C LEU A 712 -11.63 27.84 13.14
N PRO A 713 -12.67 28.23 12.37
CA PRO A 713 -12.83 29.59 11.87
C PRO A 713 -12.87 30.62 13.00
N LEU A 714 -12.17 31.74 12.85
CA LEU A 714 -12.19 32.81 13.85
C LEU A 714 -13.57 33.47 13.97
N ALA A 715 -14.34 33.48 12.88
CA ALA A 715 -15.76 33.84 12.89
C ALA A 715 -16.61 33.01 13.88
N ALA A 716 -16.26 31.74 14.13
CA ALA A 716 -16.98 30.92 15.10
C ALA A 716 -16.74 31.38 16.56
N PHE A 717 -15.55 31.92 16.86
CA PHE A 717 -15.26 32.52 18.15
C PHE A 717 -15.98 33.87 18.32
N GLN A 718 -16.03 34.68 17.25
CA GLN A 718 -16.78 35.94 17.24
C GLN A 718 -18.30 35.73 17.34
N ALA A 719 -18.83 34.67 16.73
CA ALA A 719 -20.24 34.30 16.88
C ALA A 719 -20.58 33.86 18.31
N ALA A 720 -19.64 33.23 19.01
CA ALA A 720 -19.80 32.83 20.41
C ALA A 720 -19.71 34.03 21.38
N ASP A 721 -18.86 35.01 21.09
CA ASP A 721 -18.80 36.30 21.80
C ASP A 721 -18.46 37.45 20.83
N PRO A 722 -19.41 38.36 20.53
CA PRO A 722 -19.16 39.49 19.63
C PRO A 722 -18.07 40.47 20.08
N ALA A 723 -17.66 40.42 21.36
CA ALA A 723 -16.53 41.20 21.86
C ALA A 723 -15.17 40.63 21.46
N PHE A 724 -15.12 39.38 20.95
CA PHE A 724 -13.92 38.76 20.44
C PHE A 724 -13.50 39.43 19.11
N GLN A 725 -12.25 39.91 19.07
CA GLN A 725 -11.66 40.57 17.90
C GLN A 725 -10.42 39.76 17.45
N PRO A 726 -10.45 39.12 16.27
CA PRO A 726 -9.36 38.27 15.75
C PRO A 726 -7.98 38.93 15.75
N GLU A 727 -7.91 40.22 15.42
CA GLU A 727 -6.66 40.99 15.36
C GLU A 727 -6.01 41.22 16.73
N GLN A 728 -6.71 40.88 17.82
CA GLN A 728 -6.23 41.07 19.18
C GLN A 728 -5.81 39.76 19.87
N ILE A 729 -5.76 38.63 19.17
CA ILE A 729 -5.44 37.33 19.78
C ILE A 729 -4.03 37.36 20.40
N THR A 730 -3.96 37.10 21.71
CA THR A 730 -2.72 37.05 22.50
C THR A 730 -2.46 35.70 23.13
N ALA A 731 -3.43 34.78 23.17
CA ALA A 731 -3.15 33.42 23.62
C ALA A 731 -4.03 32.36 22.95
N ILE A 732 -3.44 31.17 22.80
CA ILE A 732 -4.10 29.92 22.37
C ILE A 732 -3.96 28.91 23.51
N ARG A 733 -5.06 28.28 23.92
CA ARG A 733 -5.05 27.20 24.93
C ARG A 733 -5.77 25.97 24.44
N PHE A 734 -5.11 24.83 24.60
CA PHE A 734 -5.70 23.51 24.41
C PHE A 734 -6.04 22.93 25.78
N LEU A 735 -7.32 22.67 26.01
CA LEU A 735 -7.86 22.13 27.26
C LEU A 735 -8.31 20.69 27.01
N PHE A 736 -7.84 19.76 27.84
CA PHE A 736 -8.19 18.34 27.70
C PHE A 736 -9.04 17.86 28.88
N GLU A 737 -9.97 16.94 28.62
CA GLU A 737 -10.77 16.35 29.68
C GLU A 737 -9.92 15.40 30.54
N GLY A 738 -9.74 15.73 31.81
CA GLY A 738 -8.90 14.96 32.71
C GLY A 738 -9.64 13.93 33.58
N ALA A 739 -10.96 13.77 33.47
CA ALA A 739 -11.71 12.77 34.22
C ALA A 739 -11.14 11.34 34.01
N GLN A 740 -10.61 11.11 32.81
CA GLN A 740 -9.84 9.92 32.46
C GLN A 740 -8.43 10.35 32.03
N GLY A 741 -7.46 9.45 32.13
CA GLY A 741 -6.11 9.72 31.59
C GLY A 741 -6.16 9.88 30.06
N GLY A 742 -5.12 10.43 29.47
CA GLY A 742 -5.04 10.59 28.02
C GLY A 742 -3.61 10.71 27.52
N ASP A 743 -3.47 10.49 26.21
CA ASP A 743 -2.19 10.56 25.49
C ASP A 743 -2.50 10.92 24.02
N LEU A 744 -1.88 11.98 23.51
CA LEU A 744 -2.04 12.42 22.13
C LEU A 744 -0.82 13.17 21.62
N TYR A 745 -0.76 13.27 20.29
CA TYR A 745 0.15 14.13 19.56
C TYR A 745 -0.58 15.41 19.12
N LEU A 746 0.08 16.56 19.28
CA LEU A 746 -0.31 17.87 18.80
C LEU A 746 0.82 18.45 17.93
N ASP A 747 0.47 18.98 16.76
CA ASP A 747 1.43 19.57 15.82
C ASP A 747 0.78 20.64 14.94
N GLU A 748 1.57 21.29 14.08
CA GLU A 748 1.14 22.23 13.02
C GLU A 748 0.18 23.33 13.52
N ILE A 749 0.45 23.90 14.69
CA ILE A 749 -0.33 24.98 15.29
C ILE A 749 -0.04 26.28 14.53
N GLY A 750 -1.08 26.95 14.03
CA GLY A 750 -0.96 28.25 13.40
C GLY A 750 -2.28 28.76 12.86
N PHE A 751 -2.20 29.69 11.91
CA PHE A 751 -3.38 30.31 11.28
C PHE A 751 -3.33 30.14 9.76
N THR A 752 -4.48 29.94 9.14
CA THR A 752 -4.65 29.86 7.68
C THR A 752 -5.78 30.80 7.30
N SER A 753 -5.69 31.42 6.13
CA SER A 753 -6.82 32.18 5.60
C SER A 753 -7.89 31.19 5.15
N ALA A 754 -9.11 31.33 5.68
CA ALA A 754 -10.25 30.62 5.14
C ALA A 754 -10.48 31.17 3.72
N ALA A 755 -10.64 30.27 2.75
CA ALA A 755 -11.00 30.69 1.39
C ALA A 755 -12.28 31.54 1.46
N PRO A 756 -12.40 32.60 0.64
CA PRO A 756 -13.57 33.47 0.64
C PRO A 756 -14.82 32.65 0.29
N GLY A 757 -15.67 32.33 1.27
CA GLY A 757 -16.84 31.50 1.02
C GLY A 757 -17.63 30.92 2.21
N GLN A 758 -17.21 31.10 3.46
CA GLN A 758 -18.04 30.70 4.61
C GLN A 758 -18.65 31.93 5.31
N PRO A 759 -20.00 32.05 5.37
CA PRO A 759 -20.68 32.92 6.33
C PRO A 759 -20.66 32.33 7.75
#